data_AF-Q17GD7-F1
#
_entry.id   AF-Q17GD7-F1
#
_cell.length_a   1.000
_cell.length_b   1.000
_cell.length_c   1.000
_cell.angle_alpha   90.00
_cell.angle_beta   90.00
_cell.angle_gamma   90.00
#
_symmetry.space_group_name_H-M   'P 1'
#
loop_
_entity.id
_entity.type
_entity.pdbx_description
1 polymer ?
#
loop_
_entity_poly.entity_id
_entity_poly.type
_entity_poly.pdbx_seq_one_letter_code
_entity_poly.pdbx_strand_id
1 'polypeptide(L)'
;MNSSLLVLGWIFLFAVYPAAAESCNATSYQTKVVCFISASNAHFSYDRLGSNLCTHYILIDLAIVNCEGSLALVEQSIPALSSFLAFKDRLREIDDVARFILAVGGSNQESSDFTKAIDAERNLVALTEDIVDFVKRHDLDGVDIAWFNPGESGEFKADRINLIRFLHELHLGLGAGASLSLTAALNPELFDIRSVDVYVDFVNLLTVDFHDPKKPSHVAPLYSQDPEDLSSVFRSVQIFVKAGLNPQKIVVLTSTIGYLYTLKFCFLESKVTVKSIEKLSKHRVQEALDKENFYISWDDIRQVPYGSLSQGTLEKKWITFSDLKSHRLKAEFVRKYQLGGIGAYTLDQEAEEARSCQPGIPFSFLWTLVDTVRPQKDFANPPLLGLSEDYGIQYVPRQQAVNTPSENGNECASESTVDIPAIWTSVSYDCKRFVAIMDTRRQWTTVALWVLVIFGSVNAATVRRSAPVVYSDTSVESDVIYQNKVVCFISASNQNYNYDSLGPGLCTHFILIDLIGVNSDGKLLLMQRTSRALTLFLEFKERLQQAGDPARFILAVGGVNQRCTQFSRAVNGTDQVYVLVDNVVTFANKHGLDGIDIAWFYPGQFGGRFVDRANLVLLLQQLSLRMQACGMTLSMTVGVDPRDIEISYDVPKIDLYVDFVNLLTGDYHDPKKPSHVSPLYPSDSDDRLNIDYSVRAYIRAGLNPQKIVVLTSTYAYLYTLKLCVNGGPASVKSVQKLSKLSAQEIIERENFYTSWDDARMVPYATLTHGLNKKWITFNDIESHRRKAEYVLKTQLGGIGAFTIDQDDYDGFASGIPYPFLWALVNIVRPELVYEDCPLLIDDDVPVQYLPNAPCNTCGGNRDTFNQYFQQNTCPQQIRFEQSPDEDVSYRNAGGACSACLASAVTAPPITTTTTTTVS
;
A
#
# COMPACT_ATOMS: atom_id res chain seq x y z
N MET A 1 52.71 -73.30 -13.27
CA MET A 1 51.74 -74.36 -12.96
C MET A 1 50.36 -73.74 -13.11
N ASN A 2 49.81 -73.77 -14.32
CA ASN A 2 48.87 -74.80 -14.79
C ASN A 2 47.68 -74.95 -13.82
N SER A 3 46.55 -74.31 -14.09
CA SER A 3 45.53 -74.67 -15.09
C SER A 3 44.52 -75.69 -14.56
N SER A 4 43.24 -75.32 -14.74
CA SER A 4 42.11 -76.20 -15.05
C SER A 4 41.32 -76.80 -13.89
N LEU A 5 40.11 -76.27 -13.68
CA LEU A 5 38.89 -76.97 -14.14
C LEU A 5 37.69 -76.00 -14.22
N LEU A 6 37.26 -75.78 -15.47
CA LEU A 6 35.95 -75.26 -15.89
C LEU A 6 34.85 -76.26 -15.44
N VAL A 7 33.56 -75.99 -15.31
CA VAL A 7 32.58 -75.40 -16.24
C VAL A 7 31.28 -75.23 -15.44
N LEU A 8 30.60 -74.08 -15.51
CA LEU A 8 29.14 -73.97 -15.76
C LEU A 8 28.80 -72.49 -16.00
N GLY A 9 28.34 -72.22 -17.22
CA GLY A 9 28.22 -70.90 -17.80
C GLY A 9 27.09 -70.05 -17.20
N TRP A 10 27.40 -68.77 -17.01
CA TRP A 10 26.43 -67.71 -16.87
C TRP A 10 26.17 -67.09 -18.24
N ILE A 11 24.92 -67.19 -18.68
CA ILE A 11 24.40 -66.45 -19.83
C ILE A 11 24.28 -64.98 -19.40
N PHE A 12 25.23 -64.14 -19.80
CA PHE A 12 25.01 -62.70 -19.90
C PHE A 12 24.63 -62.38 -21.36
N LEU A 13 23.33 -62.28 -21.59
CA LEU A 13 22.73 -61.78 -22.82
C LEU A 13 22.42 -60.29 -22.61
N PHE A 14 22.89 -59.48 -23.55
CA PHE A 14 22.44 -58.10 -23.73
C PHE A 14 20.91 -58.03 -23.72
N ALA A 15 20.35 -57.41 -22.68
CA ALA A 15 19.00 -56.88 -22.69
C ALA A 15 19.04 -55.48 -22.08
N VAL A 16 18.53 -54.54 -22.85
CA VAL A 16 18.31 -53.13 -22.56
C VAL A 16 17.72 -52.96 -21.16
N TYR A 17 18.50 -52.41 -20.22
CA TYR A 17 17.93 -51.79 -19.02
C TYR A 17 17.61 -50.34 -19.37
N PRO A 18 16.36 -49.88 -19.20
CA PRO A 18 16.06 -48.48 -19.34
C PRO A 18 16.85 -47.75 -18.25
N ALA A 19 17.63 -46.76 -18.66
CA ALA A 19 18.02 -45.69 -17.77
C ALA A 19 16.72 -45.14 -17.18
N ALA A 20 16.42 -45.53 -15.94
CA ALA A 20 15.49 -44.79 -15.13
C ALA A 20 16.09 -43.39 -15.05
N ALA A 21 15.54 -42.48 -15.84
CA ALA A 21 15.53 -41.09 -15.48
C ALA A 21 14.91 -41.06 -14.08
N GLU A 22 15.76 -41.05 -13.06
CA GLU A 22 15.41 -40.41 -11.81
C GLU A 22 15.06 -38.99 -12.23
N SER A 23 13.77 -38.76 -12.39
CA SER A 23 13.22 -37.44 -12.31
C SER A 23 13.83 -36.84 -11.04
N CYS A 24 14.56 -35.75 -11.19
CA CYS A 24 14.73 -34.80 -10.11
C CYS A 24 13.32 -34.26 -9.78
N ASN A 25 12.47 -35.08 -9.18
CA ASN A 25 11.38 -34.59 -8.36
C ASN A 25 12.09 -34.00 -7.14
N ALA A 26 12.39 -32.70 -7.24
CA ALA A 26 12.57 -31.89 -6.05
C ALA A 26 11.30 -32.11 -5.21
N THR A 27 11.40 -32.90 -4.14
CA THR A 27 10.45 -32.81 -3.03
C THR A 27 10.53 -31.38 -2.55
N SER A 28 9.57 -30.56 -2.98
CA SER A 28 9.37 -29.19 -2.56
C SER A 28 9.28 -29.20 -1.03
N TYR A 29 10.34 -28.80 -0.33
CA TYR A 29 10.29 -28.52 1.11
C TYR A 29 9.23 -27.43 1.33
N GLN A 30 8.07 -27.82 1.84
CA GLN A 30 6.97 -26.89 2.07
C GLN A 30 7.18 -26.22 3.43
N THR A 31 7.54 -24.94 3.42
CA THR A 31 7.66 -24.12 4.64
C THR A 31 6.37 -24.18 5.45
N LYS A 32 6.45 -24.48 6.75
CA LYS A 32 5.25 -24.58 7.59
C LYS A 32 4.65 -23.20 7.84
N VAL A 33 3.32 -23.14 7.86
CA VAL A 33 2.52 -22.04 8.42
C VAL A 33 1.75 -22.60 9.60
N VAL A 34 2.06 -22.14 10.81
CA VAL A 34 1.50 -22.64 12.07
C VAL A 34 0.57 -21.60 12.69
N CYS A 35 -0.69 -21.94 12.88
CA CYS A 35 -1.71 -21.01 13.37
C CYS A 35 -2.16 -21.44 14.77
N PHE A 36 -1.76 -20.66 15.78
CA PHE A 36 -2.22 -20.86 17.16
C PHE A 36 -3.55 -20.15 17.36
N ILE A 37 -4.48 -20.84 18.01
CA ILE A 37 -5.81 -20.33 18.35
C ILE A 37 -6.00 -20.57 19.84
N SER A 38 -6.20 -19.51 20.63
CA SER A 38 -6.41 -19.65 22.07
C SER A 38 -7.84 -20.11 22.36
N ALA A 39 -7.97 -21.21 23.09
CA ALA A 39 -9.24 -21.71 23.61
C ALA A 39 -9.84 -20.79 24.70
N SER A 40 -9.08 -19.80 25.18
CA SER A 40 -9.61 -18.74 26.05
C SER A 40 -10.65 -17.87 25.34
N ASN A 41 -10.59 -17.77 23.99
CA ASN A 41 -11.64 -17.16 23.18
C ASN A 41 -12.58 -18.23 22.62
N ALA A 42 -13.58 -18.63 23.41
CA ALA A 42 -14.58 -19.62 23.00
C ALA A 42 -15.50 -19.15 21.85
N HIS A 43 -15.51 -17.86 21.53
CA HIS A 43 -16.36 -17.25 20.50
C HIS A 43 -15.66 -17.01 19.16
N PHE A 44 -14.37 -17.40 19.05
CA PHE A 44 -13.61 -17.25 17.81
C PHE A 44 -14.33 -17.91 16.63
N SER A 45 -14.62 -17.11 15.59
CA SER A 45 -15.23 -17.61 14.35
C SER A 45 -14.18 -18.17 13.40
N TYR A 46 -14.34 -19.44 13.06
CA TYR A 46 -13.52 -20.18 12.10
C TYR A 46 -13.98 -20.01 10.64
N ASP A 47 -15.11 -19.35 10.39
CA ASP A 47 -15.75 -19.29 9.06
C ASP A 47 -14.89 -18.56 8.02
N ARG A 48 -13.94 -17.76 8.49
CA ARG A 48 -13.00 -17.01 7.67
C ARG A 48 -11.70 -17.78 7.36
N LEU A 49 -11.50 -18.97 7.93
CA LEU A 49 -10.34 -19.81 7.66
C LEU A 49 -10.64 -20.79 6.53
N GLY A 50 -10.07 -20.53 5.35
CA GLY A 50 -10.19 -21.37 4.16
C GLY A 50 -9.11 -22.45 4.03
N SER A 51 -9.21 -23.28 2.99
CA SER A 51 -8.17 -24.26 2.62
C SER A 51 -6.85 -23.59 2.25
N ASN A 52 -5.74 -24.30 2.45
CA ASN A 52 -4.38 -23.87 2.12
C ASN A 52 -3.81 -22.64 2.86
N LEU A 53 -4.49 -22.08 3.87
CA LEU A 53 -3.95 -20.99 4.69
C LEU A 53 -2.85 -21.50 5.64
N CYS A 54 -3.21 -22.35 6.61
CA CYS A 54 -2.25 -22.91 7.56
C CYS A 54 -1.95 -24.37 7.24
N THR A 55 -0.71 -24.79 7.47
CA THR A 55 -0.33 -26.22 7.43
C THR A 55 -0.65 -26.93 8.74
N HIS A 56 -0.62 -26.19 9.85
CA HIS A 56 -0.85 -26.71 11.19
C HIS A 56 -1.73 -25.70 11.95
N TYR A 57 -2.83 -26.18 12.53
CA TYR A 57 -3.68 -25.44 13.45
C TYR A 57 -3.45 -26.00 14.86
N ILE A 58 -3.05 -25.15 15.80
CA ILE A 58 -2.74 -25.55 17.17
C ILE A 58 -3.74 -24.87 18.12
N LEU A 59 -4.54 -25.67 18.83
CA LEU A 59 -5.43 -25.18 19.87
C LEU A 59 -4.68 -25.11 21.20
N ILE A 60 -4.46 -23.90 21.72
CA ILE A 60 -3.72 -23.65 22.96
C ILE A 60 -4.63 -23.16 24.09
N ASP A 61 -4.15 -23.25 25.34
CA ASP A 61 -4.85 -22.83 26.56
C ASP A 61 -6.13 -23.63 26.91
N LEU A 62 -6.36 -24.77 26.24
CA LEU A 62 -7.45 -25.70 26.56
C LEU A 62 -7.04 -26.75 27.60
N ALA A 63 -5.91 -27.41 27.37
CA ALA A 63 -5.49 -28.60 28.12
C ALA A 63 -4.27 -28.30 28.97
N ILE A 64 -4.41 -28.53 30.28
CA ILE A 64 -3.42 -28.28 31.31
C ILE A 64 -3.04 -29.61 31.98
N VAL A 65 -1.88 -29.64 32.62
CA VAL A 65 -1.37 -30.78 33.37
C VAL A 65 -1.57 -30.50 34.86
N ASN A 66 -2.14 -31.45 35.59
CA ASN A 66 -2.22 -31.36 37.05
C ASN A 66 -1.02 -32.02 37.73
N CYS A 67 -0.82 -31.71 39.01
CA CYS A 67 0.30 -32.24 39.79
C CYS A 67 0.25 -33.75 40.05
N GLU A 68 -0.85 -34.43 39.70
CA GLU A 68 -1.01 -35.89 39.80
C GLU A 68 -0.58 -36.63 38.52
N GLY A 69 -0.22 -35.91 37.46
CA GLY A 69 0.19 -36.51 36.19
C GLY A 69 -0.97 -36.94 35.30
N SER A 70 -2.03 -36.12 35.25
CA SER A 70 -3.16 -36.33 34.33
C SER A 70 -3.53 -35.03 33.60
N LEU A 71 -4.19 -35.19 32.45
CA LEU A 71 -4.65 -34.09 31.63
C LEU A 71 -5.96 -33.54 32.21
N ALA A 72 -5.99 -32.24 32.47
CA ALA A 72 -7.19 -31.51 32.87
C ALA A 72 -7.56 -30.48 31.80
N LEU A 73 -8.86 -30.28 31.59
CA LEU A 73 -9.35 -29.25 30.67
C LEU A 73 -9.75 -28.00 31.46
N VAL A 74 -9.40 -26.84 30.92
CA VAL A 74 -9.84 -25.55 31.44
C VAL A 74 -11.34 -25.41 31.17
N GLU A 75 -12.17 -25.48 32.22
CA GLU A 75 -13.63 -25.64 32.11
C GLU A 75 -14.30 -24.58 31.21
N GLN A 76 -13.92 -23.32 31.38
CA GLN A 76 -14.41 -22.19 30.58
C GLN A 76 -14.02 -22.25 29.09
N SER A 77 -12.98 -23.01 28.75
CA SER A 77 -12.44 -23.16 27.39
C SER A 77 -12.95 -24.42 26.68
N ILE A 78 -13.65 -25.32 27.39
CA ILE A 78 -14.22 -26.55 26.81
C ILE A 78 -15.09 -26.27 25.56
N PRO A 79 -15.94 -25.23 25.50
CA PRO A 79 -16.73 -24.96 24.30
C PRO A 79 -15.88 -24.73 23.04
N ALA A 80 -14.66 -24.20 23.18
CA ALA A 80 -13.75 -23.97 22.06
C ALA A 80 -13.32 -25.27 21.38
N LEU A 81 -13.22 -26.38 22.13
CA LEU A 81 -12.90 -27.71 21.58
C LEU A 81 -13.93 -28.14 20.55
N SER A 82 -15.21 -28.02 20.87
CA SER A 82 -16.31 -28.38 19.96
C SER A 82 -16.25 -27.57 18.65
N SER A 83 -16.00 -26.27 18.75
CA SER A 83 -15.87 -25.39 17.58
C SER A 83 -14.63 -25.73 16.74
N PHE A 84 -13.51 -26.05 17.39
CA PHE A 84 -12.26 -26.43 16.73
C PHE A 84 -12.40 -27.78 16.00
N LEU A 85 -13.04 -28.77 16.61
CA LEU A 85 -13.29 -30.07 15.98
C LEU A 85 -14.28 -29.93 14.81
N ALA A 86 -15.33 -29.13 14.96
CA ALA A 86 -16.24 -28.86 13.86
C ALA A 86 -15.53 -28.14 12.69
N PHE A 87 -14.57 -27.26 12.97
CA PHE A 87 -13.74 -26.63 11.94
C PHE A 87 -12.82 -27.65 11.26
N LYS A 88 -12.17 -28.54 12.03
CA LYS A 88 -11.36 -29.66 11.50
C LYS A 88 -12.15 -30.51 10.51
N ASP A 89 -13.34 -30.95 10.92
CA ASP A 89 -14.17 -31.84 10.10
C ASP A 89 -14.60 -31.14 8.79
N ARG A 90 -15.00 -29.87 8.86
CA ARG A 90 -15.33 -29.07 7.67
C ARG A 90 -14.12 -28.87 6.75
N LEU A 91 -12.93 -28.58 7.29
CA LEU A 91 -11.76 -28.30 6.47
C LEU A 91 -11.27 -29.57 5.77
N ARG A 92 -11.31 -30.73 6.44
CA ARG A 92 -10.92 -32.02 5.87
C ARG A 92 -11.77 -32.47 4.68
N GLU A 93 -12.97 -31.93 4.50
CA GLU A 93 -13.77 -32.15 3.28
C GLU A 93 -13.20 -31.44 2.04
N ILE A 94 -12.36 -30.41 2.25
CA ILE A 94 -11.88 -29.49 1.21
C ILE A 94 -10.34 -29.52 1.07
N ASP A 95 -9.62 -29.84 2.15
CA ASP A 95 -8.15 -29.88 2.25
C ASP A 95 -7.74 -31.01 3.21
N ASP A 96 -7.15 -32.07 2.67
CA ASP A 96 -6.72 -33.25 3.44
C ASP A 96 -5.28 -33.14 3.98
N VAL A 97 -4.61 -31.99 3.78
CA VAL A 97 -3.17 -31.83 4.11
C VAL A 97 -2.95 -31.11 5.45
N ALA A 98 -3.88 -30.25 5.88
CA ALA A 98 -3.74 -29.48 7.12
C ALA A 98 -3.82 -30.36 8.38
N ARG A 99 -2.94 -30.10 9.35
CA ARG A 99 -2.89 -30.84 10.64
C ARG A 99 -3.51 -30.05 11.78
N PHE A 100 -4.23 -30.75 12.65
CA PHE A 100 -4.92 -30.21 13.82
C PHE A 100 -4.31 -30.77 15.10
N ILE A 101 -3.70 -29.91 15.90
CA ILE A 101 -2.84 -30.28 17.02
C ILE A 101 -3.42 -29.68 18.31
N LEU A 102 -3.38 -30.47 19.40
CA LEU A 102 -3.63 -29.97 20.74
C LEU A 102 -2.32 -29.47 21.36
N ALA A 103 -2.29 -28.24 21.86
CA ALA A 103 -1.23 -27.83 22.77
C ALA A 103 -1.59 -28.20 24.21
N VAL A 104 -0.65 -28.87 24.89
CA VAL A 104 -0.74 -29.21 26.32
C VAL A 104 0.14 -28.22 27.09
N GLY A 105 -0.47 -27.49 28.02
CA GLY A 105 0.13 -26.36 28.73
C GLY A 105 -0.39 -25.02 28.21
N GLY A 106 0.51 -24.05 28.07
CA GLY A 106 0.17 -22.68 27.65
C GLY A 106 0.27 -21.66 28.77
N SER A 107 -0.35 -20.51 28.56
CA SER A 107 -0.23 -19.34 29.46
C SER A 107 -0.99 -19.49 30.78
N ASN A 108 -1.95 -20.42 30.82
CA ASN A 108 -2.81 -20.68 31.98
C ASN A 108 -2.26 -21.77 32.93
N GLN A 109 -1.01 -22.22 32.74
CA GLN A 109 -0.42 -23.33 33.49
C GLN A 109 0.71 -22.86 34.42
N GLU A 110 0.72 -23.35 35.67
CA GLU A 110 1.90 -23.25 36.52
C GLU A 110 3.00 -24.23 36.08
N SER A 111 4.21 -23.73 35.85
CA SER A 111 5.38 -24.56 35.48
C SER A 111 5.67 -25.70 36.48
N SER A 112 5.29 -25.52 37.74
CA SER A 112 5.55 -26.50 38.81
C SER A 112 4.72 -27.78 38.66
N ASP A 113 3.59 -27.71 37.98
CA ASP A 113 2.74 -28.88 37.76
C ASP A 113 3.31 -29.78 36.67
N PHE A 114 3.86 -29.20 35.59
CA PHE A 114 4.63 -29.96 34.60
C PHE A 114 5.80 -30.69 35.26
N THR A 115 6.57 -29.98 36.10
CA THR A 115 7.69 -30.55 36.87
C THR A 115 7.25 -31.80 37.63
N LYS A 116 6.20 -31.70 38.46
CA LYS A 116 5.69 -32.81 39.28
C LYS A 116 5.10 -33.94 38.44
N ALA A 117 4.43 -33.60 37.34
CA ALA A 117 3.77 -34.56 36.48
C ALA A 117 4.74 -35.48 35.73
N ILE A 118 5.93 -34.97 35.36
CA ILE A 118 6.92 -35.73 34.58
C ILE A 118 8.10 -36.25 35.41
N ASP A 119 8.17 -35.91 36.71
CA ASP A 119 9.25 -36.32 37.61
C ASP A 119 9.26 -37.84 37.85
N ALA A 120 8.12 -38.39 38.28
CA ALA A 120 7.96 -39.82 38.53
C ALA A 120 7.56 -40.58 37.25
N GLU A 121 8.18 -41.73 37.01
CA GLU A 121 7.92 -42.58 35.84
C GLU A 121 6.44 -42.96 35.71
N ARG A 122 5.78 -43.30 36.82
CA ARG A 122 4.34 -43.63 36.84
C ARG A 122 3.48 -42.48 36.33
N ASN A 123 3.75 -41.25 36.79
CA ASN A 123 2.97 -40.07 36.44
C ASN A 123 3.21 -39.67 34.98
N LEU A 124 4.47 -39.77 34.53
CA LEU A 124 4.84 -39.51 33.15
C LEU A 124 4.13 -40.46 32.18
N VAL A 125 4.12 -41.76 32.48
CA VAL A 125 3.42 -42.76 31.64
C VAL A 125 1.92 -42.50 31.65
N ALA A 126 1.32 -42.25 32.83
CA ALA A 126 -0.11 -41.95 32.93
C ALA A 126 -0.50 -40.70 32.13
N LEU A 127 0.28 -39.63 32.23
CA LEU A 127 0.07 -38.40 31.46
C LEU A 127 0.23 -38.65 29.95
N THR A 128 1.23 -39.44 29.57
CA THR A 128 1.47 -39.80 28.16
C THR A 128 0.28 -40.57 27.59
N GLU A 129 -0.21 -41.59 28.30
CA GLU A 129 -1.38 -42.36 27.90
C GLU A 129 -2.63 -41.49 27.78
N ASP A 130 -2.86 -40.60 28.74
CA ASP A 130 -4.03 -39.70 28.74
C ASP A 130 -4.01 -38.71 27.56
N ILE A 131 -2.84 -38.13 27.25
CA ILE A 131 -2.65 -37.26 26.08
C ILE A 131 -2.87 -38.05 24.78
N VAL A 132 -2.28 -39.24 24.66
CA VAL A 132 -2.39 -40.09 23.47
C VAL A 132 -3.85 -40.52 23.26
N ASP A 133 -4.55 -40.89 24.33
CA ASP A 133 -5.96 -41.25 24.29
C ASP A 133 -6.83 -40.06 23.91
N PHE A 134 -6.52 -38.85 24.40
CA PHE A 134 -7.22 -37.64 24.01
C PHE A 134 -7.06 -37.37 22.51
N VAL A 135 -5.82 -37.38 22.00
CA VAL A 135 -5.51 -37.17 20.58
C VAL A 135 -6.27 -38.18 19.70
N LYS A 136 -6.25 -39.46 20.07
CA LYS A 136 -6.95 -40.53 19.33
C LYS A 136 -8.47 -40.40 19.40
N ARG A 137 -9.02 -40.10 20.59
CA ARG A 137 -10.47 -39.99 20.82
C ARG A 137 -11.09 -38.83 20.03
N HIS A 138 -10.34 -37.74 19.88
CA HIS A 138 -10.77 -36.55 19.15
C HIS A 138 -10.26 -36.49 17.70
N ASP A 139 -9.58 -37.55 17.25
CA ASP A 139 -9.06 -37.68 15.89
C ASP A 139 -8.21 -36.46 15.47
N LEU A 140 -7.31 -36.08 16.37
CA LEU A 140 -6.33 -35.01 16.18
C LEU A 140 -5.04 -35.57 15.57
N ASP A 141 -4.30 -34.71 14.86
CA ASP A 141 -3.13 -35.10 14.08
C ASP A 141 -1.82 -35.03 14.89
N GLY A 142 -1.86 -34.61 16.15
CA GLY A 142 -0.66 -34.49 16.96
C GLY A 142 -0.82 -33.71 18.27
N VAL A 143 0.32 -33.49 18.94
CA VAL A 143 0.43 -32.73 20.18
C VAL A 143 1.58 -31.71 20.10
N ASP A 144 1.35 -30.53 20.68
CA ASP A 144 2.37 -29.54 20.98
C ASP A 144 2.57 -29.47 22.50
N ILE A 145 3.82 -29.48 22.96
CA ILE A 145 4.13 -29.28 24.38
C ILE A 145 4.47 -27.80 24.60
N ALA A 146 3.61 -27.10 25.33
CA ALA A 146 3.73 -25.66 25.61
C ALA A 146 4.05 -25.43 27.10
N TRP A 147 5.24 -25.87 27.54
CA TRP A 147 5.71 -25.68 28.91
C TRP A 147 6.57 -24.43 29.03
N PHE A 148 6.04 -23.40 29.71
CA PHE A 148 6.74 -22.15 30.03
C PHE A 148 6.91 -22.04 31.55
N ASN A 149 8.11 -22.12 32.15
CA ASN A 149 9.43 -22.48 31.63
C ASN A 149 10.01 -23.67 32.43
N PRO A 150 10.59 -24.72 31.80
CA PRO A 150 11.23 -25.82 32.52
C PRO A 150 12.35 -25.31 33.43
N GLY A 151 12.46 -25.83 34.66
CA GLY A 151 13.49 -25.43 35.62
C GLY A 151 13.25 -24.12 36.37
N GLU A 152 12.16 -23.40 36.10
CA GLU A 152 11.82 -22.16 36.83
C GLU A 152 11.27 -22.45 38.25
N SER A 153 10.64 -23.60 38.44
CA SER A 153 9.99 -24.00 39.70
C SER A 153 10.47 -25.36 40.24
N GLY A 154 11.40 -26.01 39.54
CA GLY A 154 11.96 -27.34 39.84
C GLY A 154 13.50 -27.35 39.83
N GLU A 155 14.10 -28.55 39.87
CA GLU A 155 15.54 -28.69 39.65
C GLU A 155 15.85 -28.62 38.15
N PHE A 156 16.44 -27.50 37.73
CA PHE A 156 16.79 -27.20 36.32
C PHE A 156 17.40 -28.37 35.53
N LYS A 157 18.25 -29.21 36.15
CA LYS A 157 18.86 -30.37 35.50
C LYS A 157 17.89 -31.55 35.34
N ALA A 158 17.03 -31.78 36.32
CA ALA A 158 16.07 -32.89 36.32
C ALA A 158 14.98 -32.63 35.27
N ASP A 159 14.42 -31.42 35.24
CA ASP A 159 13.37 -31.02 34.28
C ASP A 159 13.83 -31.19 32.83
N ARG A 160 15.08 -30.80 32.56
CA ARG A 160 15.68 -30.94 31.23
C ARG A 160 15.77 -32.40 30.78
N ILE A 161 16.09 -33.33 31.68
CA ILE A 161 16.17 -34.77 31.37
C ILE A 161 14.77 -35.37 31.26
N ASN A 162 13.88 -35.04 32.20
CA ASN A 162 12.53 -35.56 32.26
C ASN A 162 11.69 -35.12 31.05
N LEU A 163 11.90 -33.90 30.55
CA LEU A 163 11.29 -33.43 29.30
C LEU A 163 11.67 -34.32 28.11
N ILE A 164 12.95 -34.71 27.98
CA ILE A 164 13.40 -35.58 26.89
C ILE A 164 12.77 -36.97 27.01
N ARG A 165 12.71 -37.52 28.22
CA ARG A 165 12.01 -38.79 28.47
C ARG A 165 10.53 -38.68 28.07
N PHE A 166 9.88 -37.59 28.45
CA PHE A 166 8.47 -37.37 28.12
C PHE A 166 8.23 -37.22 26.61
N LEU A 167 9.06 -36.46 25.90
CA LEU A 167 8.99 -36.34 24.43
C LEU A 167 9.22 -37.69 23.73
N HIS A 168 10.12 -38.52 24.25
CA HIS A 168 10.35 -39.88 23.75
C HIS A 168 9.11 -40.76 23.91
N GLU A 169 8.51 -40.80 25.10
CA GLU A 169 7.31 -41.62 25.35
C GLU A 169 6.11 -41.14 24.52
N LEU A 170 5.93 -39.82 24.36
CA LEU A 170 4.91 -39.27 23.47
C LEU A 170 5.13 -39.67 22.01
N HIS A 171 6.37 -39.57 21.53
CA HIS A 171 6.73 -39.97 20.17
C HIS A 171 6.37 -41.45 19.91
N LEU A 172 6.63 -42.33 20.88
CA LEU A 172 6.27 -43.75 20.79
C LEU A 172 4.75 -43.99 20.87
N GLY A 173 4.06 -43.33 21.80
CA GLY A 173 2.63 -43.54 22.07
C GLY A 173 1.70 -43.02 20.97
N LEU A 174 2.07 -41.90 20.34
CA LEU A 174 1.34 -41.30 19.22
C LEU A 174 1.46 -42.13 17.94
N GLY A 175 2.61 -42.77 17.72
CA GLY A 175 2.87 -43.62 16.56
C GLY A 175 3.23 -42.84 15.29
N ALA A 176 3.56 -43.58 14.22
CA ALA A 176 4.03 -43.00 12.96
C ALA A 176 2.93 -42.18 12.26
N GLY A 177 3.25 -40.93 11.90
CA GLY A 177 2.37 -40.03 11.14
C GLY A 177 1.77 -38.91 11.98
N ALA A 178 1.70 -39.07 13.30
CA ALA A 178 1.30 -38.00 14.22
C ALA A 178 2.40 -36.94 14.33
N SER A 179 2.00 -35.68 14.50
CA SER A 179 2.91 -34.55 14.68
C SER A 179 3.24 -34.36 16.16
N LEU A 180 4.52 -34.20 16.48
CA LEU A 180 4.97 -33.80 17.82
C LEU A 180 5.77 -32.50 17.72
N SER A 181 5.30 -31.43 18.35
CA SER A 181 6.01 -30.15 18.41
C SER A 181 6.25 -29.66 19.84
N LEU A 182 7.17 -28.72 19.98
CA LEU A 182 7.48 -28.06 21.25
C LEU A 182 7.36 -26.55 21.06
N THR A 183 6.57 -25.87 21.88
CA THR A 183 6.61 -24.41 21.97
C THR A 183 7.60 -24.01 23.06
N ALA A 184 8.66 -23.31 22.67
CA ALA A 184 9.81 -23.02 23.52
C ALA A 184 9.92 -21.52 23.83
N ALA A 185 10.16 -21.21 25.11
CA ALA A 185 10.60 -19.90 25.54
C ALA A 185 12.02 -19.59 25.02
N LEU A 186 12.36 -18.30 24.96
CA LEU A 186 13.56 -17.80 24.27
C LEU A 186 14.87 -17.98 25.05
N ASN A 187 15.00 -19.07 25.80
CA ASN A 187 16.24 -19.44 26.48
C ASN A 187 16.57 -20.92 26.20
N PRO A 188 17.53 -21.23 25.32
CA PRO A 188 17.87 -22.60 24.96
C PRO A 188 18.51 -23.39 26.10
N GLU A 189 19.02 -22.73 27.15
CA GLU A 189 19.64 -23.43 28.30
C GLU A 189 18.62 -24.25 29.10
N LEU A 190 17.35 -23.87 29.06
CA LEU A 190 16.24 -24.58 29.71
C LEU A 190 15.99 -25.97 29.08
N PHE A 191 16.55 -26.24 27.90
CA PHE A 191 16.23 -27.41 27.10
C PHE A 191 17.48 -28.20 26.71
N ASP A 192 17.35 -29.51 26.54
CA ASP A 192 18.37 -30.29 25.83
C ASP A 192 18.13 -30.23 24.32
N ILE A 193 18.49 -29.10 23.71
CA ILE A 193 18.14 -28.76 22.33
C ILE A 193 18.51 -29.85 21.32
N ARG A 194 19.65 -30.54 21.48
CA ARG A 194 20.06 -31.62 20.58
C ARG A 194 19.16 -32.85 20.69
N SER A 195 18.71 -33.16 21.90
CA SER A 195 17.79 -34.27 22.14
C SER A 195 16.36 -33.91 21.74
N VAL A 196 15.95 -32.65 21.96
CA VAL A 196 14.68 -32.12 21.44
C VAL A 196 14.63 -32.28 19.92
N ASP A 197 15.69 -31.88 19.20
CA ASP A 197 15.80 -31.99 17.74
C ASP A 197 15.56 -33.43 17.23
N VAL A 198 15.86 -34.45 18.03
CA VAL A 198 15.63 -35.86 17.64
C VAL A 198 14.14 -36.22 17.67
N TYR A 199 13.41 -35.82 18.72
CA TYR A 199 12.06 -36.34 18.99
C TYR A 199 10.93 -35.50 18.38
N VAL A 200 11.13 -34.20 18.20
CA VAL A 200 10.07 -33.30 17.70
C VAL A 200 10.20 -33.06 16.19
N ASP A 201 9.07 -32.84 15.52
CA ASP A 201 9.01 -32.47 14.10
C ASP A 201 9.43 -31.01 13.87
N PHE A 202 9.08 -30.13 14.81
CA PHE A 202 9.43 -28.71 14.79
C PHE A 202 9.31 -28.09 16.19
N VAL A 203 9.98 -26.94 16.37
CA VAL A 203 9.97 -26.13 17.58
C VAL A 203 9.42 -24.75 17.25
N ASN A 204 8.36 -24.36 17.94
CA ASN A 204 7.77 -23.03 17.86
C ASN A 204 8.50 -22.09 18.82
N LEU A 205 9.33 -21.19 18.31
CA LEU A 205 10.01 -20.19 19.14
C LEU A 205 9.05 -19.03 19.41
N LEU A 206 8.78 -18.74 20.69
CA LEU A 206 7.97 -17.60 21.13
C LEU A 206 8.66 -16.25 20.89
N THR A 207 8.93 -15.91 19.63
CA THR A 207 9.56 -14.66 19.20
C THR A 207 8.57 -13.49 19.16
N VAL A 208 7.72 -13.42 20.17
CA VAL A 208 6.65 -12.44 20.38
C VAL A 208 6.76 -11.89 21.80
N ASP A 209 6.09 -10.77 22.07
CA ASP A 209 5.93 -10.24 23.43
C ASP A 209 7.23 -9.75 24.11
N PHE A 210 8.21 -9.30 23.33
CA PHE A 210 9.40 -8.64 23.87
C PHE A 210 9.00 -7.32 24.53
N HIS A 211 9.28 -7.16 25.83
CA HIS A 211 9.08 -5.88 26.50
C HIS A 211 10.03 -5.76 27.71
N ASP A 212 10.40 -4.52 28.03
CA ASP A 212 11.19 -4.17 29.19
C ASP A 212 10.32 -3.32 30.13
N PRO A 213 10.10 -3.77 31.38
CA PRO A 213 9.25 -3.04 32.32
C PRO A 213 9.82 -1.69 32.76
N LYS A 214 11.12 -1.44 32.52
CA LYS A 214 11.85 -0.27 33.00
C LYS A 214 12.15 0.76 31.90
N LYS A 215 12.13 0.37 30.62
CA LYS A 215 12.40 1.26 29.48
C LYS A 215 11.53 0.93 28.26
N PRO A 216 11.22 1.92 27.39
CA PRO A 216 10.59 1.66 26.10
C PRO A 216 11.39 0.62 25.29
N SER A 217 10.71 -0.38 24.77
CA SER A 217 11.29 -1.46 23.97
C SER A 217 10.26 -2.02 23.00
N HIS A 218 10.71 -2.55 21.86
CA HIS A 218 9.83 -2.99 20.79
C HIS A 218 9.20 -4.35 21.07
N VAL A 219 7.94 -4.53 20.67
CA VAL A 219 7.15 -5.75 20.95
C VAL A 219 7.66 -7.01 20.25
N ALA A 220 8.21 -6.85 19.04
CA ALA A 220 8.69 -7.95 18.22
C ALA A 220 9.69 -7.46 17.15
N PRO A 221 10.87 -6.95 17.54
CA PRO A 221 11.89 -6.50 16.60
C PRO A 221 12.53 -7.70 15.88
N LEU A 222 12.79 -7.55 14.58
CA LEU A 222 13.48 -8.59 13.81
C LEU A 222 14.97 -8.64 14.15
N TYR A 223 15.60 -7.48 14.32
CA TYR A 223 17.01 -7.34 14.73
C TYR A 223 17.12 -6.50 16.01
N SER A 224 18.23 -6.64 16.74
CA SER A 224 18.61 -5.75 17.83
C SER A 224 19.68 -4.75 17.36
N GLN A 225 19.74 -3.58 18.02
CA GLN A 225 20.80 -2.60 17.78
C GLN A 225 22.10 -3.00 18.48
N ASP A 226 21.97 -3.60 19.67
CA ASP A 226 23.09 -4.17 20.42
C ASP A 226 23.21 -5.66 20.07
N PRO A 227 24.35 -6.13 19.53
CA PRO A 227 24.58 -7.54 19.23
C PRO A 227 24.45 -8.48 20.45
N GLU A 228 24.60 -7.97 21.67
CA GLU A 228 24.42 -8.72 22.91
C GLU A 228 22.97 -8.74 23.41
N ASP A 229 22.10 -7.89 22.86
CA ASP A 229 20.68 -7.85 23.21
C ASP A 229 19.94 -9.07 22.64
N LEU A 230 19.45 -9.90 23.55
CA LEU A 230 18.73 -11.14 23.24
C LEU A 230 17.28 -10.90 22.79
N SER A 231 16.78 -9.66 22.88
CA SER A 231 15.38 -9.32 22.61
C SER A 231 15.07 -9.10 21.12
N SER A 232 15.47 -10.03 20.24
CA SER A 232 15.09 -9.98 18.81
C SER A 232 14.88 -11.36 18.19
N VAL A 233 14.06 -11.41 17.13
CA VAL A 233 13.79 -12.64 16.37
C VAL A 233 15.09 -13.27 15.85
N PHE A 234 15.96 -12.47 15.22
CA PHE A 234 17.23 -12.94 14.68
C PHE A 234 18.09 -13.59 15.76
N ARG A 235 18.22 -12.94 16.93
CA ARG A 235 19.06 -13.42 18.02
C ARG A 235 18.50 -14.70 18.63
N SER A 236 17.19 -14.78 18.82
CA SER A 236 16.50 -15.99 19.28
C SER A 236 16.76 -17.19 18.38
N VAL A 237 16.66 -17.02 17.05
CA VAL A 237 16.98 -18.11 16.12
C VAL A 237 18.46 -18.50 16.21
N GLN A 238 19.36 -17.50 16.25
CA GLN A 238 20.79 -17.74 16.29
C GLN A 238 21.22 -18.58 17.51
N ILE A 239 20.68 -18.28 18.70
CA ILE A 239 21.08 -19.00 19.93
C ILE A 239 20.56 -20.45 19.93
N PHE A 240 19.37 -20.72 19.39
CA PHE A 240 18.82 -22.08 19.28
C PHE A 240 19.57 -22.91 18.23
N VAL A 241 19.94 -22.33 17.09
CA VAL A 241 20.79 -22.98 16.09
C VAL A 241 22.17 -23.28 16.68
N LYS A 242 22.76 -22.33 17.43
CA LYS A 242 24.05 -22.55 18.12
C LYS A 242 23.97 -23.65 19.18
N ALA A 243 22.83 -23.79 19.85
CA ALA A 243 22.59 -24.87 20.81
C ALA A 243 22.41 -26.25 20.13
N GLY A 244 22.18 -26.29 18.82
CA GLY A 244 22.15 -27.50 18.00
C GLY A 244 20.81 -27.85 17.39
N LEU A 245 19.84 -26.93 17.39
CA LEU A 245 18.54 -27.15 16.74
C LEU A 245 18.70 -27.05 15.22
N ASN A 246 18.11 -27.98 14.48
CA ASN A 246 18.08 -27.91 13.02
C ASN A 246 17.27 -26.68 12.57
N PRO A 247 17.84 -25.75 11.76
CA PRO A 247 17.10 -24.59 11.26
C PRO A 247 15.78 -24.94 10.57
N GLN A 248 15.71 -26.08 9.87
CA GLN A 248 14.49 -26.56 9.20
C GLN A 248 13.40 -27.07 10.15
N LYS A 249 13.69 -27.15 11.45
CA LYS A 249 12.72 -27.44 12.51
C LYS A 249 12.28 -26.18 13.27
N ILE A 250 12.86 -25.01 12.99
CA ILE A 250 12.52 -23.76 13.68
C ILE A 250 11.30 -23.11 13.03
N VAL A 251 10.26 -22.86 13.83
CA VAL A 251 9.11 -22.03 13.47
C VAL A 251 9.20 -20.71 14.24
N VAL A 252 9.27 -19.59 13.52
CA VAL A 252 9.28 -18.24 14.09
C VAL A 252 7.84 -17.81 14.37
N LEU A 253 7.47 -17.56 15.62
CA LEU A 253 6.14 -17.05 15.96
C LEU A 253 6.07 -15.52 15.84
N THR A 254 4.95 -15.03 15.34
CA THR A 254 4.65 -13.61 15.15
C THR A 254 3.25 -13.29 15.68
N SER A 255 3.02 -12.05 16.10
CA SER A 255 1.77 -11.62 16.74
C SER A 255 1.40 -10.19 16.37
N THR A 256 0.11 -9.88 16.41
CA THR A 256 -0.47 -8.55 16.15
C THR A 256 -0.64 -7.70 17.40
N ILE A 257 -0.15 -8.17 18.55
CA ILE A 257 -0.16 -7.38 19.80
C ILE A 257 0.76 -6.16 19.71
N GLY A 258 0.47 -5.17 20.55
CA GLY A 258 1.32 -4.00 20.76
C GLY A 258 1.46 -3.66 22.23
N TYR A 259 2.31 -2.68 22.52
CA TYR A 259 2.51 -2.12 23.85
C TYR A 259 2.43 -0.60 23.81
N LEU A 260 1.69 -0.03 24.75
CA LEU A 260 1.63 1.40 25.02
C LEU A 260 2.35 1.70 26.34
N TYR A 261 3.40 2.51 26.26
CA TYR A 261 4.16 3.00 27.39
C TYR A 261 3.76 4.43 27.70
N THR A 262 3.43 4.69 28.96
CA THR A 262 3.35 6.06 29.49
C THR A 262 4.65 6.37 30.21
N LEU A 263 5.33 7.43 29.78
CA LEU A 263 6.66 7.83 30.22
C LEU A 263 6.57 9.15 30.98
N LYS A 264 7.36 9.27 32.05
CA LYS A 264 7.51 10.50 32.82
C LYS A 264 8.91 11.04 32.62
N PHE A 265 9.02 12.33 32.28
CA PHE A 265 10.30 13.01 32.13
C PHE A 265 10.68 13.73 33.43
N CYS A 266 11.83 13.39 34.03
CA CYS A 266 12.38 14.13 35.16
C CYS A 266 13.43 15.13 34.65
N PHE A 267 13.07 16.42 34.60
CA PHE A 267 13.96 17.48 34.10
C PHE A 267 15.23 17.66 34.94
N LEU A 268 15.19 17.37 36.25
CA LEU A 268 16.33 17.54 37.16
C LEU A 268 17.39 16.44 37.01
N GLU A 269 17.01 15.26 36.53
CA GLU A 269 17.87 14.08 36.43
C GLU A 269 18.15 13.67 34.96
N SER A 270 17.59 14.39 33.99
CA SER A 270 17.63 14.03 32.56
C SER A 270 17.21 12.58 32.28
N LYS A 271 16.30 12.04 33.09
CA LYS A 271 15.93 10.62 33.11
C LYS A 271 14.48 10.42 32.68
N VAL A 272 14.27 9.43 31.80
CA VAL A 272 12.95 8.95 31.40
C VAL A 272 12.63 7.71 32.23
N THR A 273 11.48 7.70 32.89
CA THR A 273 10.99 6.54 33.65
C THR A 273 9.65 6.08 33.11
N VAL A 274 9.45 4.76 33.05
CA VAL A 274 8.15 4.18 32.70
C VAL A 274 7.19 4.34 33.88
N LYS A 275 6.05 5.00 33.65
CA LYS A 275 4.96 5.18 34.62
C LYS A 275 3.96 4.03 34.56
N SER A 276 3.61 3.61 33.35
CA SER A 276 2.75 2.45 33.10
C SER A 276 3.06 1.83 31.75
N ILE A 277 2.76 0.53 31.64
CA ILE A 277 2.83 -0.24 30.40
C ILE A 277 1.49 -0.94 30.25
N GLU A 278 0.97 -0.89 29.04
CA GLU A 278 -0.26 -1.56 28.69
C GLU A 278 -0.04 -2.45 27.46
N LYS A 279 -0.39 -3.74 27.59
CA LYS A 279 -0.43 -4.68 26.46
C LYS A 279 -1.75 -4.47 25.70
N LEU A 280 -1.66 -4.33 24.40
CA LEU A 280 -2.78 -4.01 23.51
C LEU A 280 -3.00 -5.15 22.50
N SER A 281 -4.26 -5.53 22.29
CA SER A 281 -4.66 -6.33 21.13
C SER A 281 -4.61 -5.48 19.85
N LYS A 282 -4.68 -6.10 18.66
CA LYS A 282 -4.65 -5.40 17.38
C LYS A 282 -5.65 -4.24 17.30
N HIS A 283 -6.90 -4.49 17.69
CA HIS A 283 -7.95 -3.48 17.71
C HIS A 283 -7.62 -2.30 18.63
N ARG A 284 -7.07 -2.58 19.82
CA ARG A 284 -6.70 -1.53 20.78
C ARG A 284 -5.49 -0.72 20.33
N VAL A 285 -4.57 -1.33 19.58
CA VAL A 285 -3.51 -0.59 18.88
C VAL A 285 -4.13 0.36 17.85
N GLN A 286 -5.06 -0.12 17.00
CA GLN A 286 -5.75 0.74 16.03
C GLN A 286 -6.50 1.88 16.71
N GLU A 287 -7.28 1.56 17.74
CA GLU A 287 -8.03 2.54 18.52
C GLU A 287 -7.11 3.62 19.12
N ALA A 288 -5.94 3.23 19.65
CA ALA A 288 -4.97 4.18 20.18
C ALA A 288 -4.37 5.09 19.08
N LEU A 289 -4.16 4.54 17.88
CA LEU A 289 -3.61 5.27 16.73
C LEU A 289 -4.64 6.20 16.08
N ASP A 290 -5.91 5.82 16.09
CA ASP A 290 -7.01 6.64 15.55
C ASP A 290 -7.40 7.78 16.49
N LYS A 291 -7.41 7.52 17.80
CA LYS A 291 -7.85 8.51 18.81
C LYS A 291 -6.78 9.52 19.17
N GLU A 292 -5.51 9.15 19.03
CA GLU A 292 -4.39 9.98 19.47
C GLU A 292 -3.44 10.24 18.31
N ASN A 293 -3.04 11.51 18.12
CA ASN A 293 -2.14 11.93 17.03
C ASN A 293 -0.68 11.49 17.27
N PHE A 294 -0.43 10.19 17.39
CA PHE A 294 0.92 9.65 17.47
C PHE A 294 1.70 9.98 16.20
N TYR A 295 2.93 10.44 16.38
CA TYR A 295 3.91 10.50 15.30
C TYR A 295 4.49 9.11 15.09
N ILE A 296 4.12 8.45 13.99
CA ILE A 296 4.53 7.08 13.69
C ILE A 296 5.80 7.07 12.85
N SER A 297 6.74 6.25 13.29
CA SER A 297 8.05 6.08 12.69
C SER A 297 8.37 4.59 12.51
N TRP A 298 9.32 4.32 11.63
CA TRP A 298 9.87 2.99 11.40
C TRP A 298 11.27 2.93 12.00
N ASP A 299 11.59 1.87 12.76
CA ASP A 299 12.96 1.60 13.16
C ASP A 299 13.65 0.79 12.05
N ASP A 300 14.52 1.43 11.26
CA ASP A 300 15.23 0.79 10.14
C ASP A 300 16.18 -0.33 10.57
N ILE A 301 16.72 -0.26 11.79
CA ILE A 301 17.62 -1.28 12.32
C ILE A 301 16.80 -2.46 12.79
N ARG A 302 15.81 -2.21 13.66
CA ARG A 302 15.03 -3.26 14.33
C ARG A 302 13.89 -3.81 13.47
N GLN A 303 13.56 -3.12 12.38
CA GLN A 303 12.54 -3.46 11.39
C GLN A 303 11.15 -3.67 11.99
N VAL A 304 10.70 -2.68 12.77
CA VAL A 304 9.43 -2.70 13.51
C VAL A 304 8.90 -1.26 13.65
N PRO A 305 7.58 -1.04 13.60
CA PRO A 305 7.01 0.29 13.78
C PRO A 305 6.95 0.69 15.26
N TYR A 306 6.97 2.01 15.48
CA TYR A 306 6.69 2.62 16.77
C TYR A 306 6.09 4.02 16.59
N GLY A 307 5.38 4.50 17.61
CA GLY A 307 4.79 5.83 17.65
C GLY A 307 5.22 6.59 18.89
N SER A 308 5.32 7.90 18.79
CA SER A 308 5.54 8.78 19.94
C SER A 308 4.53 9.92 19.95
N LEU A 309 4.02 10.25 21.13
CA LEU A 309 3.13 11.38 21.35
C LEU A 309 3.67 12.22 22.51
N SER A 310 3.92 13.50 22.22
CA SER A 310 4.29 14.49 23.22
C SER A 310 3.12 15.45 23.41
N GLN A 311 2.24 15.16 24.37
CA GLN A 311 1.31 16.17 24.88
C GLN A 311 2.16 17.20 25.66
N GLY A 312 1.84 18.50 25.62
CA GLY A 312 2.64 19.58 26.26
C GLY A 312 2.76 19.53 27.79
N THR A 313 2.72 18.35 28.40
CA THR A 313 2.85 18.03 29.82
C THR A 313 4.15 17.25 30.09
N LEU A 314 4.45 16.94 31.36
CA LEU A 314 5.60 16.13 31.79
C LEU A 314 5.53 14.64 31.35
N GLU A 315 4.43 14.22 30.72
CA GLU A 315 4.16 12.83 30.34
C GLU A 315 4.20 12.66 28.82
N LYS A 316 4.93 11.63 28.37
CA LYS A 316 5.03 11.24 26.95
C LYS A 316 4.44 9.85 26.78
N LYS A 317 3.80 9.58 25.65
CA LYS A 317 3.38 8.22 25.29
C LYS A 317 4.27 7.67 24.20
N TRP A 318 4.56 6.37 24.27
CA TRP A 318 5.32 5.64 23.26
C TRP A 318 4.65 4.31 22.99
N ILE A 319 4.31 4.03 21.73
CA ILE A 319 3.60 2.82 21.32
C ILE A 319 4.48 2.00 20.37
N THR A 320 4.43 0.67 20.47
CA THR A 320 5.09 -0.25 19.53
C THR A 320 4.14 -1.39 19.20
N PHE A 321 4.18 -1.86 17.97
CA PHE A 321 3.29 -2.90 17.45
C PHE A 321 3.98 -3.62 16.29
N SER A 322 3.38 -4.70 15.79
CA SER A 322 3.77 -5.28 14.50
C SER A 322 2.72 -4.93 13.46
N ASP A 323 3.17 -4.48 12.30
CA ASP A 323 2.32 -4.25 11.12
C ASP A 323 2.68 -5.24 10.00
N LEU A 324 1.92 -5.21 8.89
CA LEU A 324 2.17 -6.07 7.73
C LEU A 324 3.60 -5.97 7.18
N LYS A 325 4.23 -4.79 7.22
CA LYS A 325 5.64 -4.63 6.82
C LYS A 325 6.56 -5.46 7.70
N SER A 326 6.46 -5.31 9.02
CA SER A 326 7.28 -6.07 9.96
C SER A 326 7.02 -7.59 9.88
N HIS A 327 5.77 -8.00 9.64
CA HIS A 327 5.40 -9.41 9.45
C HIS A 327 6.00 -9.99 8.17
N ARG A 328 5.93 -9.25 7.05
CA ARG A 328 6.56 -9.64 5.79
C ARG A 328 8.07 -9.80 5.92
N LEU A 329 8.74 -8.87 6.60
CA LEU A 329 10.19 -8.97 6.83
C LEU A 329 10.58 -10.19 7.67
N LYS A 330 9.77 -10.55 8.68
CA LYS A 330 9.96 -11.79 9.47
C LYS A 330 9.72 -13.05 8.60
N ALA A 331 8.75 -13.01 7.69
CA ALA A 331 8.48 -14.10 6.75
C ALA A 331 9.58 -14.24 5.67
N GLU A 332 10.11 -13.13 5.16
CA GLU A 332 11.27 -13.10 4.28
C GLU A 332 12.53 -13.60 4.99
N PHE A 333 12.70 -13.26 6.27
CA PHE A 333 13.77 -13.80 7.12
C PHE A 333 13.67 -15.33 7.21
N VAL A 334 12.49 -15.89 7.47
CA VAL A 334 12.25 -17.35 7.46
C VAL A 334 12.67 -17.98 6.13
N ARG A 335 12.31 -17.36 4.99
CA ARG A 335 12.72 -17.85 3.66
C ARG A 335 14.22 -17.74 3.42
N LYS A 336 14.81 -16.60 3.75
CA LYS A 336 16.23 -16.29 3.53
C LYS A 336 17.13 -17.30 4.25
N TYR A 337 16.76 -17.67 5.47
CA TYR A 337 17.51 -18.62 6.29
C TYR A 337 16.98 -20.07 6.21
N GLN A 338 16.03 -20.34 5.32
CA GLN A 338 15.43 -21.68 5.11
C GLN A 338 14.96 -22.33 6.42
N LEU A 339 14.30 -21.54 7.26
CA LEU A 339 13.77 -22.02 8.54
C LEU A 339 12.55 -22.92 8.30
N GLY A 340 12.23 -23.75 9.29
CA GLY A 340 11.15 -24.73 9.22
C GLY A 340 9.75 -24.15 9.00
N GLY A 341 9.50 -22.92 9.45
CA GLY A 341 8.24 -22.24 9.22
C GLY A 341 8.09 -20.89 9.88
N ILE A 342 6.89 -20.33 9.73
CA ILE A 342 6.43 -19.12 10.41
C ILE A 342 5.07 -19.40 11.07
N GLY A 343 4.78 -18.75 12.18
CA GLY A 343 3.52 -18.92 12.89
C GLY A 343 2.82 -17.63 13.30
N ALA A 344 1.50 -17.72 13.40
CA ALA A 344 0.59 -16.71 13.91
C ALA A 344 0.20 -17.05 15.35
N TYR A 345 0.59 -16.22 16.31
CA TYR A 345 0.41 -16.43 17.76
C TYR A 345 -0.22 -15.19 18.42
N THR A 346 -1.46 -15.20 18.90
CA THR A 346 -2.53 -16.15 18.56
C THR A 346 -3.53 -15.45 17.63
N LEU A 347 -4.11 -16.21 16.71
CA LEU A 347 -4.94 -15.68 15.64
C LEU A 347 -6.27 -15.09 16.13
N ASP A 348 -6.74 -15.53 17.30
CA ASP A 348 -7.92 -14.98 17.97
C ASP A 348 -7.77 -13.50 18.36
N GLN A 349 -6.53 -13.00 18.51
CA GLN A 349 -6.27 -11.58 18.77
C GLN A 349 -6.52 -10.68 17.55
N GLU A 350 -6.77 -11.26 16.38
CA GLU A 350 -7.10 -10.54 15.14
C GLU A 350 -8.61 -10.30 14.96
N ALA A 351 -9.49 -11.03 15.68
CA ALA A 351 -10.93 -11.05 15.41
C ALA A 351 -11.80 -10.74 16.65
N GLU A 352 -12.53 -9.62 16.60
CA GLU A 352 -13.97 -9.59 16.95
C GLU A 352 -14.67 -8.30 16.50
N GLU A 353 -13.99 -7.14 16.45
CA GLU A 353 -14.68 -5.85 16.14
C GLU A 353 -13.90 -4.90 15.21
N ALA A 354 -12.70 -5.26 14.77
CA ALA A 354 -11.95 -4.43 13.84
C ALA A 354 -12.61 -4.45 12.45
N ARG A 355 -13.21 -3.32 12.06
CA ARG A 355 -13.56 -3.01 10.67
C ARG A 355 -12.32 -3.25 9.81
N SER A 356 -12.23 -4.39 9.14
CA SER A 356 -11.25 -4.53 8.06
C SER A 356 -11.67 -3.53 6.99
N CYS A 357 -10.83 -2.54 6.69
CA CYS A 357 -11.07 -1.52 5.65
C CYS A 357 -11.14 -2.11 4.21
N GLN A 358 -11.22 -3.43 4.05
CA GLN A 358 -11.33 -4.12 2.78
C GLN A 358 -12.34 -5.28 2.91
N PRO A 359 -13.46 -5.26 2.15
CA PRO A 359 -14.31 -6.43 2.01
C PRO A 359 -13.53 -7.53 1.26
N GLY A 360 -13.36 -8.71 1.89
CA GLY A 360 -12.99 -9.94 1.18
C GLY A 360 -11.61 -10.56 1.45
N ILE A 361 -10.74 -10.00 2.30
CA ILE A 361 -9.48 -10.68 2.70
C ILE A 361 -9.61 -11.19 4.15
N PRO A 362 -9.72 -12.51 4.37
CA PRO A 362 -9.70 -13.07 5.71
C PRO A 362 -8.28 -12.94 6.30
N PHE A 363 -8.17 -12.31 7.48
CA PHE A 363 -6.94 -12.19 8.28
C PHE A 363 -5.72 -11.65 7.50
N SER A 364 -5.63 -10.32 7.31
CA SER A 364 -4.54 -9.68 6.53
C SER A 364 -3.14 -10.00 7.07
N PHE A 365 -3.02 -10.17 8.38
CA PHE A 365 -1.79 -10.59 9.04
C PHE A 365 -1.42 -12.01 8.62
N LEU A 366 -2.33 -12.97 8.80
CA LEU A 366 -2.11 -14.37 8.40
C LEU A 366 -1.80 -14.49 6.91
N TRP A 367 -2.57 -13.79 6.07
CA TRP A 367 -2.35 -13.78 4.63
C TRP A 367 -0.94 -13.31 4.27
N THR A 368 -0.45 -12.25 4.91
CA THR A 368 0.91 -11.73 4.67
C THR A 368 1.97 -12.77 4.98
N LEU A 369 1.79 -13.58 6.02
CA LEU A 369 2.70 -14.69 6.31
C LEU A 369 2.65 -15.74 5.20
N VAL A 370 1.43 -16.21 4.86
CA VAL A 370 1.19 -17.29 3.89
C VAL A 370 1.73 -16.92 2.52
N ASP A 371 1.35 -15.76 1.97
CA ASP A 371 1.78 -15.30 0.64
C ASP A 371 3.32 -15.18 0.55
N THR A 372 3.95 -14.70 1.63
CA THR A 372 5.39 -14.53 1.66
C THR A 372 6.10 -15.88 1.68
N VAL A 373 5.72 -16.83 2.57
CA VAL A 373 6.42 -18.11 2.73
C VAL A 373 5.99 -19.20 1.73
N ARG A 374 4.75 -19.15 1.25
CA ARG A 374 4.10 -20.10 0.34
C ARG A 374 3.28 -19.33 -0.71
N PRO A 375 3.92 -18.74 -1.74
CA PRO A 375 3.20 -18.02 -2.80
C PRO A 375 2.22 -18.97 -3.50
N GLN A 376 0.92 -18.71 -3.40
CA GLN A 376 -0.13 -19.56 -3.96
C GLN A 376 -0.25 -19.31 -5.47
N LYS A 377 -0.18 -20.35 -6.31
CA LYS A 377 -0.24 -20.21 -7.79
C LYS A 377 -1.64 -19.94 -8.34
N ASP A 378 -2.69 -20.38 -7.63
CA ASP A 378 -4.08 -20.37 -8.11
C ASP A 378 -5.01 -19.45 -7.32
N PHE A 379 -4.52 -18.83 -6.25
CA PHE A 379 -5.21 -17.73 -5.59
C PHE A 379 -4.76 -16.43 -6.26
N ALA A 380 -5.69 -15.65 -6.79
CA ALA A 380 -5.38 -14.30 -7.25
C ALA A 380 -4.73 -13.56 -6.07
N ASN A 381 -3.43 -13.30 -6.14
CA ASN A 381 -2.69 -12.56 -5.11
C ASN A 381 -3.55 -11.37 -4.66
N PRO A 382 -4.05 -11.36 -3.42
CA PRO A 382 -4.36 -10.12 -2.76
C PRO A 382 -3.09 -9.28 -2.82
N PRO A 383 -3.26 -7.98 -2.97
CA PRO A 383 -2.19 -7.08 -3.33
C PRO A 383 -0.99 -7.28 -2.42
N LEU A 384 0.20 -7.14 -3.00
CA LEU A 384 1.31 -6.57 -2.27
C LEU A 384 0.84 -5.17 -1.82
N LEU A 385 0.18 -5.14 -0.66
CA LEU A 385 -0.17 -3.92 0.05
C LEU A 385 1.13 -3.12 0.16
N GLY A 386 1.04 -1.84 -0.19
CA GLY A 386 2.06 -0.87 0.19
C GLY A 386 2.38 -1.07 1.68
N LEU A 387 3.63 -0.83 2.04
CA LEU A 387 4.24 -1.19 3.31
C LEU A 387 3.64 -0.47 4.55
N SER A 388 2.35 -0.06 4.54
CA SER A 388 1.74 0.76 5.57
C SER A 388 0.21 0.58 5.77
N GLU A 389 -0.40 -0.49 5.23
CA GLU A 389 -1.86 -0.63 5.19
C GLU A 389 -2.52 -1.36 6.37
N ASP A 390 -1.79 -1.92 7.35
CA ASP A 390 -2.45 -2.62 8.47
C ASP A 390 -3.27 -1.67 9.35
N TYR A 391 -2.74 -0.46 9.55
CA TYR A 391 -3.32 0.58 10.41
C TYR A 391 -3.66 1.89 9.65
N GLY A 392 -3.46 1.94 8.34
CA GLY A 392 -3.71 3.15 7.53
C GLY A 392 -2.68 4.29 7.72
N ILE A 393 -1.47 3.97 8.16
CA ILE A 393 -0.47 4.94 8.62
C ILE A 393 0.51 5.31 7.52
N GLN A 394 1.05 6.54 7.54
CA GLN A 394 2.26 6.90 6.80
C GLN A 394 3.44 7.08 7.78
N TYR A 395 4.57 6.45 7.49
CA TYR A 395 5.79 6.63 8.27
C TYR A 395 6.36 8.01 8.01
N VAL A 396 6.62 8.78 9.07
CA VAL A 396 7.37 10.02 8.91
C VAL A 396 8.87 9.69 8.96
N PRO A 397 9.66 10.07 7.94
CA PRO A 397 11.11 9.85 7.94
C PRO A 397 11.76 10.52 9.16
N ARG A 398 12.62 9.78 9.85
CA ARG A 398 13.40 10.33 10.97
C ARG A 398 14.38 11.36 10.39
N GLN A 399 14.22 12.65 10.73
CA GLN A 399 15.34 13.59 10.57
C GLN A 399 16.50 13.04 11.40
N GLN A 400 17.65 12.81 10.77
CA GLN A 400 18.86 12.42 11.49
C GLN A 400 19.08 13.43 12.61
N ALA A 401 19.06 12.92 13.85
CA ALA A 401 19.38 13.72 15.00
C ALA A 401 20.80 14.26 14.81
N VAL A 402 20.91 15.59 14.71
CA VAL A 402 22.18 16.29 14.75
C VAL A 402 22.87 15.88 16.04
N ASN A 403 23.96 15.11 15.92
CA ASN A 403 24.83 14.81 17.05
C ASN A 403 25.36 16.13 17.60
N THR A 404 24.86 16.55 18.75
CA THR A 404 25.57 17.49 19.62
C THR A 404 26.85 16.83 20.11
N PRO A 405 28.03 17.45 19.95
CA PRO A 405 29.27 16.86 20.41
C PRO A 405 29.29 16.82 21.94
N SER A 406 29.43 15.62 22.53
CA SER A 406 29.89 15.48 23.90
C SER A 406 31.41 15.55 23.92
N GLU A 407 31.94 16.51 24.66
CA GLU A 407 33.36 16.63 24.96
C GLU A 407 33.92 15.39 25.68
N ASN A 408 35.18 15.09 25.38
CA ASN A 408 36.14 14.21 26.06
C ASN A 408 36.24 12.74 25.61
N GLY A 409 37.29 12.48 24.81
CA GLY A 409 38.40 11.64 25.29
C GLY A 409 38.49 10.21 24.74
N ASN A 410 39.30 10.07 23.68
CA ASN A 410 40.17 8.94 23.34
C ASN A 410 39.57 7.51 23.29
N GLU A 411 39.43 6.94 22.09
CA GLU A 411 40.28 5.82 21.63
C GLU A 411 40.03 5.46 20.16
N CYS A 412 41.01 4.80 19.55
CA CYS A 412 41.39 4.88 18.14
C CYS A 412 40.50 4.11 17.16
N ALA A 413 40.23 4.71 15.99
CA ALA A 413 39.84 4.01 14.77
C ALA A 413 41.10 3.65 13.97
N SER A 414 41.25 2.38 13.59
CA SER A 414 42.27 1.92 12.63
C SER A 414 41.72 1.92 11.21
N GLU A 415 42.55 2.44 10.30
CA GLU A 415 42.32 2.76 8.89
C GLU A 415 41.87 1.60 7.99
N SER A 416 40.98 1.91 7.05
CA SER A 416 41.14 1.47 5.66
C SER A 416 40.72 2.63 4.74
N THR A 417 41.72 3.21 4.07
CA THR A 417 41.70 4.41 3.24
C THR A 417 41.02 4.21 1.88
N VAL A 418 40.18 5.17 1.48
CA VAL A 418 39.92 5.49 0.07
C VAL A 418 40.12 7.00 -0.09
N ASP A 419 41.07 7.38 -0.95
CA ASP A 419 41.49 8.75 -1.21
C ASP A 419 40.39 9.59 -1.88
N ILE A 420 40.08 10.74 -1.29
CA ILE A 420 39.26 11.81 -1.86
C ILE A 420 40.18 13.01 -2.14
N PRO A 421 40.22 13.59 -3.35
CA PRO A 421 40.88 14.88 -3.56
C PRO A 421 40.06 16.01 -2.94
N ALA A 422 40.65 16.67 -1.95
CA ALA A 422 40.11 17.81 -1.23
C ALA A 422 40.26 19.13 -1.99
N ILE A 423 39.18 19.92 -2.14
CA ILE A 423 39.23 21.37 -2.44
C ILE A 423 38.06 22.09 -1.70
N TRP A 424 38.44 22.79 -0.61
CA TRP A 424 37.87 23.98 0.06
C TRP A 424 36.52 23.88 0.80
N THR A 425 36.51 23.68 2.13
CA THR A 425 36.72 24.62 3.28
C THR A 425 35.48 25.43 3.70
N SER A 426 35.15 25.22 4.98
CA SER A 426 34.16 25.82 5.85
C SER A 426 34.03 27.35 5.85
N VAL A 427 32.80 27.84 5.99
CA VAL A 427 32.45 29.04 6.76
C VAL A 427 31.21 28.73 7.60
N SER A 428 31.29 28.92 8.92
CA SER A 428 30.18 28.79 9.87
C SER A 428 29.55 30.16 10.15
N TYR A 429 28.22 30.21 10.29
CA TYR A 429 27.48 30.66 11.49
C TYR A 429 26.02 31.03 11.18
N ASP A 430 25.17 30.53 12.08
CA ASP A 430 23.98 31.11 12.70
C ASP A 430 22.60 31.14 12.02
N CYS A 431 21.69 30.44 12.70
CA CYS A 431 20.25 30.53 12.58
C CYS A 431 19.72 31.75 13.35
N LYS A 432 19.10 32.72 12.65
CA LYS A 432 17.79 33.29 13.04
C LYS A 432 17.26 34.30 12.03
N ARG A 433 15.98 34.05 11.67
CA ARG A 433 14.94 34.95 11.12
C ARG A 433 14.96 35.31 9.63
N PHE A 434 13.85 34.92 8.99
CA PHE A 434 12.98 35.67 8.07
C PHE A 434 13.64 36.63 7.08
N VAL A 435 13.38 36.39 5.78
CA VAL A 435 12.78 37.31 4.78
C VAL A 435 13.39 37.09 3.38
N ALA A 436 12.46 37.02 2.41
CA ALA A 436 12.54 37.36 0.99
C ALA A 436 13.50 36.60 0.06
N ILE A 437 12.88 36.01 -0.95
CA ILE A 437 13.47 35.75 -2.26
C ILE A 437 13.77 37.11 -2.90
N MET A 438 15.05 37.39 -3.14
CA MET A 438 15.48 38.30 -4.22
C MET A 438 16.33 37.52 -5.22
N ASP A 439 15.82 37.51 -6.45
CA ASP A 439 16.46 37.09 -7.68
C ASP A 439 17.81 37.82 -7.89
N THR A 440 18.87 37.06 -8.17
CA THR A 440 19.86 37.50 -9.16
C THR A 440 20.39 36.31 -9.96
N ARG A 441 19.94 36.24 -11.22
CA ARG A 441 20.63 35.58 -12.35
C ARG A 441 22.16 35.75 -12.29
N ARG A 442 22.91 34.65 -12.45
CA ARG A 442 24.15 34.65 -13.25
C ARG A 442 24.52 33.27 -13.81
N GLN A 443 24.73 33.30 -15.12
CA GLN A 443 25.14 32.23 -16.05
C GLN A 443 26.44 31.54 -15.63
N TRP A 444 26.58 30.23 -15.92
CA TRP A 444 27.78 29.56 -16.49
C TRP A 444 27.33 28.22 -17.13
N THR A 445 27.12 28.19 -18.45
CA THR A 445 27.95 27.51 -19.48
C THR A 445 28.27 26.03 -19.23
N THR A 446 27.64 25.21 -20.06
CA THR A 446 27.93 23.80 -20.38
C THR A 446 29.39 23.56 -20.77
N VAL A 447 29.97 22.46 -20.27
CA VAL A 447 31.07 21.75 -20.95
C VAL A 447 30.75 20.27 -20.95
N ALA A 448 30.57 19.74 -22.16
CA ALA A 448 30.39 18.32 -22.46
C ALA A 448 31.69 17.54 -22.21
N LEU A 449 31.57 16.29 -21.75
CA LEU A 449 32.70 15.36 -21.75
C LEU A 449 32.29 14.00 -22.34
N TRP A 450 33.06 13.63 -23.35
CA TRP A 450 32.91 12.53 -24.26
C TRP A 450 33.25 11.17 -23.62
N VAL A 451 32.50 10.15 -24.04
CA VAL A 451 32.78 8.73 -23.78
C VAL A 451 33.88 8.26 -24.74
N LEU A 452 34.91 7.60 -24.20
CA LEU A 452 35.84 6.78 -24.98
C LEU A 452 35.73 5.32 -24.53
N VAL A 453 35.22 4.49 -25.44
CA VAL A 453 35.15 3.03 -25.33
C VAL A 453 36.49 2.45 -25.77
N ILE A 454 37.08 1.56 -24.97
CA ILE A 454 38.14 0.65 -25.42
C ILE A 454 37.68 -0.79 -25.20
N PHE A 455 37.59 -1.53 -26.30
CA PHE A 455 37.43 -2.98 -26.34
C PHE A 455 38.77 -3.68 -26.11
N GLY A 456 38.78 -4.72 -25.27
CA GLY A 456 39.85 -5.70 -25.15
C GLY A 456 39.27 -7.08 -24.89
N SER A 457 39.46 -8.00 -25.84
CA SER A 457 39.01 -9.39 -25.82
C SER A 457 40.08 -10.33 -25.30
N VAL A 458 39.75 -11.24 -24.36
CA VAL A 458 40.50 -12.50 -24.10
C VAL A 458 39.53 -13.61 -23.70
N ASN A 459 39.89 -14.84 -24.12
CA ASN A 459 39.09 -16.03 -24.37
C ASN A 459 38.40 -16.75 -23.20
N ALA A 460 37.37 -17.52 -23.59
CA ALA A 460 36.60 -18.46 -22.80
C ALA A 460 37.36 -19.77 -22.47
N ALA A 461 37.28 -20.21 -21.21
CA ALA A 461 37.21 -21.62 -20.82
C ALA A 461 36.70 -21.76 -19.37
N THR A 462 35.90 -22.80 -19.13
CA THR A 462 35.34 -23.29 -17.85
C THR A 462 34.21 -22.49 -17.17
N VAL A 463 32.98 -22.82 -17.61
CA VAL A 463 31.71 -22.44 -16.99
C VAL A 463 31.32 -23.43 -15.89
N ARG A 464 31.16 -22.96 -14.65
CA ARG A 464 30.10 -23.41 -13.72
C ARG A 464 29.54 -22.19 -12.97
N ARG A 465 28.24 -21.96 -13.21
CA ARG A 465 27.32 -20.98 -12.59
C ARG A 465 27.27 -21.18 -11.06
N SER A 466 26.99 -20.22 -10.18
CA SER A 466 26.28 -18.94 -10.28
C SER A 466 26.62 -18.08 -9.06
N ALA A 467 27.10 -16.85 -9.29
CA ALA A 467 27.26 -15.79 -8.29
C ALA A 467 26.12 -14.76 -8.48
N PRO A 468 25.69 -14.06 -7.40
CA PRO A 468 24.49 -13.24 -7.37
C PRO A 468 24.61 -12.01 -8.27
N VAL A 469 23.48 -11.61 -8.88
CA VAL A 469 23.30 -10.30 -9.50
C VAL A 469 23.35 -9.27 -8.38
N VAL A 470 24.50 -8.61 -8.22
CA VAL A 470 24.64 -7.43 -7.38
C VAL A 470 23.97 -6.28 -8.12
N TYR A 471 22.84 -5.80 -7.60
CA TYR A 471 22.34 -4.48 -7.94
C TYR A 471 23.35 -3.47 -7.37
N SER A 472 24.05 -2.76 -8.25
CA SER A 472 24.81 -1.59 -7.84
C SER A 472 23.83 -0.46 -7.56
N ASP A 473 23.54 -0.22 -6.28
CA ASP A 473 23.04 1.06 -5.82
C ASP A 473 24.11 2.11 -6.09
N THR A 474 23.97 2.83 -7.20
CA THR A 474 24.56 4.16 -7.33
C THR A 474 23.57 5.15 -6.73
N SER A 475 23.67 5.36 -5.42
CA SER A 475 23.09 6.53 -4.76
C SER A 475 23.88 7.77 -5.18
N VAL A 476 23.48 8.37 -6.30
CA VAL A 476 23.71 9.80 -6.50
C VAL A 476 22.60 10.49 -5.71
N GLU A 477 22.94 10.96 -4.51
CA GLU A 477 22.14 11.97 -3.81
C GLU A 477 22.05 13.21 -4.70
N SER A 478 20.92 13.32 -5.39
CA SER A 478 20.35 14.62 -5.73
C SER A 478 19.00 14.65 -5.03
N ASP A 479 18.81 15.63 -4.15
CA ASP A 479 17.53 16.02 -3.56
C ASP A 479 16.48 16.31 -4.65
N VAL A 480 15.89 15.26 -5.21
CA VAL A 480 14.67 15.36 -6.01
C VAL A 480 13.55 14.90 -5.10
N ILE A 481 12.90 15.86 -4.44
CA ILE A 481 11.56 15.66 -3.90
C ILE A 481 10.71 15.19 -5.09
N TYR A 482 10.30 13.91 -5.10
CA TYR A 482 9.37 13.41 -6.10
C TYR A 482 8.02 14.10 -5.89
N GLN A 483 7.80 15.24 -6.55
CA GLN A 483 6.47 15.85 -6.60
C GLN A 483 5.57 14.97 -7.46
N ASN A 484 4.47 14.49 -6.87
CA ASN A 484 3.44 13.75 -7.59
C ASN A 484 2.89 14.61 -8.73
N LYS A 485 2.75 14.02 -9.92
CA LYS A 485 2.24 14.72 -11.10
C LYS A 485 0.74 14.97 -10.94
N VAL A 486 0.31 16.17 -11.32
CA VAL A 486 -1.11 16.48 -11.62
C VAL A 486 -1.23 16.65 -13.14
N VAL A 487 -1.94 15.74 -13.80
CA VAL A 487 -2.07 15.69 -15.27
C VAL A 487 -3.48 16.08 -15.70
N CYS A 488 -3.60 17.11 -16.52
CA CYS A 488 -4.87 17.70 -16.92
C CYS A 488 -5.10 17.50 -18.42
N PHE A 489 -6.05 16.64 -18.78
CA PHE A 489 -6.41 16.39 -20.17
C PHE A 489 -7.45 17.38 -20.66
N ILE A 490 -7.21 18.00 -21.82
CA ILE A 490 -8.13 18.89 -22.51
C ILE A 490 -8.54 18.23 -23.82
N SER A 491 -9.83 18.03 -24.05
CA SER A 491 -10.32 17.49 -25.32
C SER A 491 -10.41 18.59 -26.38
N ALA A 492 -9.71 18.41 -27.51
CA ALA A 492 -9.83 19.29 -28.66
C ALA A 492 -11.21 19.25 -29.33
N SER A 493 -12.06 18.29 -28.96
CA SER A 493 -13.45 18.18 -29.44
C SER A 493 -14.34 19.28 -28.85
N ASN A 494 -14.01 19.82 -27.68
CA ASN A 494 -14.74 20.94 -27.07
C ASN A 494 -14.20 22.29 -27.58
N GLN A 495 -14.75 22.77 -28.70
CA GLN A 495 -14.31 24.04 -29.32
C GLN A 495 -14.69 25.30 -28.52
N ASN A 496 -15.53 25.16 -27.50
CA ASN A 496 -16.02 26.27 -26.67
C ASN A 496 -15.32 26.32 -25.31
N TYR A 497 -14.35 25.44 -25.06
CA TYR A 497 -13.63 25.43 -23.80
C TYR A 497 -12.87 26.75 -23.56
N ASN A 498 -13.08 27.32 -22.39
CA ASN A 498 -12.49 28.59 -21.99
C ASN A 498 -11.13 28.35 -21.31
N TYR A 499 -10.05 28.45 -22.09
CA TYR A 499 -8.68 28.27 -21.58
C TYR A 499 -8.27 29.31 -20.54
N ASP A 500 -8.95 30.46 -20.45
CA ASP A 500 -8.63 31.53 -19.49
C ASP A 500 -9.10 31.22 -18.06
N SER A 501 -10.00 30.26 -17.91
CA SER A 501 -10.53 29.85 -16.59
C SER A 501 -9.49 29.11 -15.72
N LEU A 502 -8.41 28.61 -16.29
CA LEU A 502 -7.31 27.96 -15.56
C LEU A 502 -6.20 28.94 -15.18
N GLY A 503 -5.89 28.97 -13.88
CA GLY A 503 -4.77 29.69 -13.30
C GLY A 503 -3.49 28.84 -13.20
N PRO A 504 -2.35 29.49 -12.89
CA PRO A 504 -1.08 28.80 -12.73
C PRO A 504 -1.05 27.89 -11.49
N GLY A 505 -0.23 26.84 -11.53
CA GLY A 505 0.08 25.96 -10.40
C GLY A 505 -0.85 24.76 -10.23
N LEU A 506 -2.03 24.75 -10.86
CA LEU A 506 -3.01 23.66 -10.70
C LEU A 506 -2.57 22.33 -11.32
N CYS A 507 -1.89 22.37 -12.47
CA CYS A 507 -1.46 21.17 -13.17
C CYS A 507 0.04 21.22 -13.45
N THR A 508 0.70 20.07 -13.33
CA THR A 508 2.11 19.92 -13.71
C THR A 508 2.27 19.61 -15.20
N HIS A 509 1.26 18.97 -15.80
CA HIS A 509 1.26 18.57 -17.19
C HIS A 509 -0.14 18.82 -17.77
N PHE A 510 -0.21 19.49 -18.90
CA PHE A 510 -1.42 19.62 -19.71
C PHE A 510 -1.30 18.76 -20.97
N ILE A 511 -2.31 17.94 -21.25
CA ILE A 511 -2.32 17.06 -22.42
C ILE A 511 -3.51 17.41 -23.31
N LEU A 512 -3.25 17.89 -24.52
CA LEU A 512 -4.29 18.11 -25.54
C LEU A 512 -4.55 16.82 -26.31
N ILE A 513 -5.76 16.27 -26.23
CA ILE A 513 -6.16 15.00 -26.86
C ILE A 513 -7.24 15.18 -27.94
N ASP A 514 -7.37 14.20 -28.84
CA ASP A 514 -8.32 14.16 -29.96
C ASP A 514 -8.11 15.23 -31.05
N LEU A 515 -6.93 15.87 -31.08
CA LEU A 515 -6.58 16.81 -32.15
C LEU A 515 -5.87 16.11 -33.32
N ILE A 516 -4.80 15.37 -33.03
CA ILE A 516 -3.91 14.76 -34.00
C ILE A 516 -3.99 13.25 -33.92
N GLY A 517 -4.35 12.64 -35.03
CA GLY A 517 -4.33 11.21 -35.26
C GLY A 517 -3.26 10.80 -36.28
N VAL A 518 -3.35 9.57 -36.75
CA VAL A 518 -2.42 9.01 -37.74
C VAL A 518 -3.17 8.37 -38.91
N ASN A 519 -2.71 8.66 -40.12
CA ASN A 519 -3.13 7.99 -41.34
C ASN A 519 -2.37 6.67 -41.54
N SER A 520 -2.87 5.80 -42.42
CA SER A 520 -2.24 4.50 -42.70
C SER A 520 -0.83 4.59 -43.30
N ASP A 521 -0.43 5.76 -43.83
CA ASP A 521 0.90 6.03 -44.38
C ASP A 521 1.88 6.64 -43.36
N GLY A 522 1.49 6.75 -42.08
CA GLY A 522 2.33 7.33 -41.02
C GLY A 522 2.30 8.86 -40.98
N LYS A 523 1.50 9.53 -41.81
CA LYS A 523 1.30 10.98 -41.73
C LYS A 523 0.32 11.35 -40.63
N LEU A 524 0.55 12.51 -40.02
CA LEU A 524 -0.37 13.08 -39.04
C LEU A 524 -1.68 13.49 -39.71
N LEU A 525 -2.78 13.19 -39.03
CA LEU A 525 -4.14 13.52 -39.45
C LEU A 525 -4.73 14.52 -38.47
N LEU A 526 -5.21 15.67 -38.95
CA LEU A 526 -6.04 16.54 -38.13
C LEU A 526 -7.43 15.89 -38.00
N MET A 527 -7.80 15.52 -36.78
CA MET A 527 -9.07 14.83 -36.50
C MET A 527 -10.24 15.79 -36.34
N GLN A 528 -9.94 17.06 -36.01
CA GLN A 528 -10.92 18.12 -35.87
C GLN A 528 -11.10 18.92 -37.17
N ARG A 529 -12.22 19.64 -37.30
CA ARG A 529 -12.48 20.48 -38.49
C ARG A 529 -11.47 21.61 -38.66
N THR A 530 -10.87 22.08 -37.57
CA THR A 530 -9.94 23.20 -37.53
C THR A 530 -8.83 22.92 -36.53
N SER A 531 -7.69 23.58 -36.68
CA SER A 531 -6.59 23.55 -35.69
C SER A 531 -6.77 24.57 -34.57
N ARG A 532 -7.98 25.12 -34.37
CA ARG A 532 -8.24 26.20 -33.39
C ARG A 532 -7.84 25.82 -31.98
N ALA A 533 -8.12 24.57 -31.57
CA ALA A 533 -7.75 24.08 -30.25
C ALA A 533 -6.23 24.10 -30.03
N LEU A 534 -5.42 23.85 -31.07
CA LEU A 534 -3.97 23.96 -30.98
C LEU A 534 -3.53 25.39 -30.72
N THR A 535 -4.08 26.35 -31.48
CA THR A 535 -3.77 27.77 -31.30
C THR A 535 -4.08 28.23 -29.88
N LEU A 536 -5.29 27.92 -29.37
CA LEU A 536 -5.69 28.27 -28.01
C LEU A 536 -4.83 27.59 -26.95
N PHE A 537 -4.42 26.33 -27.18
CA PHE A 537 -3.54 25.60 -26.27
C PHE A 537 -2.13 26.20 -26.20
N LEU A 538 -1.60 26.69 -27.32
CA LEU A 538 -0.30 27.37 -27.36
C LEU A 538 -0.37 28.78 -26.76
N GLU A 539 -1.46 29.53 -27.00
CA GLU A 539 -1.69 30.81 -26.33
C GLU A 539 -1.81 30.62 -24.80
N PHE A 540 -2.49 29.56 -24.36
CA PHE A 540 -2.56 29.18 -22.95
C PHE A 540 -1.18 28.84 -22.37
N LYS A 541 -0.35 28.10 -23.14
CA LYS A 541 1.06 27.85 -22.78
C LYS A 541 1.83 29.14 -22.56
N GLU A 542 1.79 30.05 -23.52
CA GLU A 542 2.50 31.33 -23.42
C GLU A 542 2.05 32.14 -22.19
N ARG A 543 0.73 32.16 -21.90
CA ARG A 543 0.18 32.82 -20.73
C ARG A 543 0.71 32.23 -19.41
N LEU A 544 0.71 30.91 -19.26
CA LEU A 544 1.23 30.25 -18.05
C LEU A 544 2.75 30.42 -17.89
N GLN A 545 3.50 30.35 -18.99
CA GLN A 545 4.94 30.62 -18.98
C GLN A 545 5.26 32.06 -18.57
N GLN A 546 4.48 33.04 -19.04
CA GLN A 546 4.62 34.44 -18.62
C GLN A 546 4.30 34.63 -17.13
N ALA A 547 3.42 33.81 -16.56
CA ALA A 547 3.12 33.77 -15.14
C ALA A 547 4.17 33.00 -14.30
N GLY A 548 5.19 32.43 -14.93
CA GLY A 548 6.24 31.67 -14.24
C GLY A 548 5.85 30.23 -13.86
N ASP A 549 4.78 29.69 -14.45
CA ASP A 549 4.35 28.32 -14.19
C ASP A 549 5.27 27.31 -14.93
N PRO A 550 5.85 26.30 -14.22
CA PRO A 550 6.69 25.28 -14.82
C PRO A 550 5.93 24.16 -15.55
N ALA A 551 4.61 24.25 -15.71
CA ALA A 551 3.78 23.23 -16.34
C ALA A 551 4.25 22.84 -17.76
N ARG A 552 4.20 21.54 -18.06
CA ARG A 552 4.56 20.97 -19.36
C ARG A 552 3.33 20.84 -20.27
N PHE A 553 3.46 21.25 -21.52
CA PHE A 553 2.39 21.20 -22.51
C PHE A 553 2.67 20.11 -23.55
N ILE A 554 1.86 19.05 -23.49
CA ILE A 554 2.02 17.81 -24.23
C ILE A 554 0.85 17.66 -25.22
N LEU A 555 1.12 17.11 -26.39
CA LEU A 555 0.10 16.75 -27.37
C LEU A 555 -0.04 15.23 -27.43
N ALA A 556 -1.27 14.73 -27.31
CA ALA A 556 -1.55 13.32 -27.54
C ALA A 556 -1.71 13.02 -29.05
N VAL A 557 -1.01 11.99 -29.52
CA VAL A 557 -1.15 11.43 -30.87
C VAL A 557 -2.04 10.19 -30.78
N GLY A 558 -3.18 10.25 -31.46
CA GLY A 558 -4.26 9.27 -31.35
C GLY A 558 -5.44 9.82 -30.57
N GLY A 559 -5.93 9.06 -29.59
CA GLY A 559 -7.11 9.40 -28.79
C GLY A 559 -8.29 8.48 -29.04
N VAL A 560 -9.40 8.77 -28.37
CA VAL A 560 -10.59 7.89 -28.32
C VAL A 560 -11.25 7.75 -29.69
N ASN A 561 -11.11 8.76 -30.55
CA ASN A 561 -11.69 8.78 -31.89
C ASN A 561 -10.76 8.21 -33.00
N GLN A 562 -9.54 7.80 -32.65
CA GLN A 562 -8.58 7.28 -33.63
C GLN A 562 -8.95 5.87 -34.07
N ARG A 563 -8.98 5.62 -35.39
CA ARG A 563 -9.24 4.27 -35.92
C ARG A 563 -8.03 3.37 -35.66
N CYS A 564 -8.24 2.26 -34.93
CA CYS A 564 -7.21 1.25 -34.64
C CYS A 564 -6.49 0.74 -35.90
N THR A 565 -7.26 0.47 -36.96
CA THR A 565 -6.72 -0.03 -38.24
C THR A 565 -5.77 0.96 -38.92
N GLN A 566 -5.97 2.26 -38.74
CA GLN A 566 -5.06 3.27 -39.29
C GLN A 566 -3.76 3.32 -38.49
N PHE A 567 -3.85 3.30 -37.15
CA PHE A 567 -2.67 3.28 -36.28
C PHE A 567 -1.83 2.02 -36.51
N SER A 568 -2.44 0.84 -36.53
CA SER A 568 -1.75 -0.44 -36.81
C SER A 568 -0.97 -0.41 -38.14
N ARG A 569 -1.52 0.25 -39.18
CA ARG A 569 -0.84 0.40 -40.47
C ARG A 569 0.27 1.45 -40.43
N ALA A 570 0.08 2.54 -39.69
CA ALA A 570 1.06 3.59 -39.49
C ALA A 570 2.34 3.10 -38.80
N VAL A 571 2.27 1.98 -38.07
CA VAL A 571 3.43 1.35 -37.42
C VAL A 571 3.75 -0.02 -38.01
N ASN A 572 3.43 -0.28 -39.28
CA ASN A 572 3.62 -1.58 -39.92
C ASN A 572 5.09 -1.92 -40.25
N GLY A 573 5.92 -2.07 -39.23
CA GLY A 573 7.34 -2.33 -39.39
C GLY A 573 8.17 -1.06 -39.32
N THR A 574 9.48 -1.24 -39.47
CA THR A 574 10.50 -0.27 -39.08
C THR A 574 10.43 1.03 -39.88
N ASP A 575 10.23 0.97 -41.20
CA ASP A 575 10.20 2.17 -42.05
C ASP A 575 9.02 3.09 -41.73
N GLN A 576 7.82 2.52 -41.55
CA GLN A 576 6.62 3.29 -41.20
C GLN A 576 6.72 3.90 -39.81
N VAL A 577 7.32 3.17 -38.85
CA VAL A 577 7.63 3.72 -37.52
C VAL A 577 8.55 4.93 -37.64
N TYR A 578 9.62 4.86 -38.44
CA TYR A 578 10.51 6.01 -38.63
C TYR A 578 9.81 7.22 -39.25
N VAL A 579 8.96 7.01 -40.26
CA VAL A 579 8.16 8.09 -40.87
C VAL A 579 7.24 8.73 -39.83
N LEU A 580 6.56 7.93 -39.02
CA LEU A 580 5.68 8.45 -37.98
C LEU A 580 6.47 9.23 -36.91
N VAL A 581 7.59 8.68 -36.43
CA VAL A 581 8.48 9.33 -35.46
C VAL A 581 8.94 10.69 -35.97
N ASP A 582 9.42 10.76 -37.22
CA ASP A 582 9.91 12.01 -37.82
C ASP A 582 8.80 13.06 -37.92
N ASN A 583 7.60 12.65 -38.36
CA ASN A 583 6.45 13.54 -38.44
C ASN A 583 6.02 14.06 -37.06
N VAL A 584 5.97 13.20 -36.05
CA VAL A 584 5.58 13.54 -34.67
C VAL A 584 6.59 14.51 -34.06
N VAL A 585 7.88 14.20 -34.14
CA VAL A 585 8.96 15.04 -33.58
C VAL A 585 9.05 16.38 -34.31
N THR A 586 8.90 16.39 -35.63
CA THR A 586 8.86 17.63 -36.43
C THR A 586 7.68 18.50 -36.02
N PHE A 587 6.51 17.90 -35.81
CA PHE A 587 5.32 18.63 -35.34
C PHE A 587 5.53 19.22 -33.94
N ALA A 588 6.05 18.41 -32.99
CA ALA A 588 6.33 18.85 -31.63
C ALA A 588 7.27 20.06 -31.61
N ASN A 589 8.39 19.98 -32.34
CA ASN A 589 9.36 21.06 -32.45
C ASN A 589 8.78 22.31 -33.12
N LYS A 590 8.06 22.14 -34.23
CA LYS A 590 7.45 23.26 -34.97
C LYS A 590 6.50 24.08 -34.11
N HIS A 591 5.79 23.42 -33.21
CA HIS A 591 4.80 24.05 -32.34
C HIS A 591 5.34 24.35 -30.93
N GLY A 592 6.63 24.09 -30.68
CA GLY A 592 7.26 24.34 -29.38
C GLY A 592 6.59 23.58 -28.23
N LEU A 593 6.12 22.35 -28.46
CA LEU A 593 5.51 21.50 -27.43
C LEU A 593 6.59 20.94 -26.49
N ASP A 594 6.23 20.69 -25.23
CA ASP A 594 7.16 20.15 -24.23
C ASP A 594 7.20 18.62 -24.22
N GLY A 595 6.33 17.96 -25.00
CA GLY A 595 6.28 16.52 -25.08
C GLY A 595 5.16 15.96 -25.95
N ILE A 596 5.13 14.64 -26.04
CA ILE A 596 4.13 13.87 -26.76
C ILE A 596 3.57 12.76 -25.86
N ASP A 597 2.26 12.55 -25.96
CA ASP A 597 1.58 11.36 -25.41
C ASP A 597 1.17 10.43 -26.55
N ILE A 598 1.40 9.13 -26.41
CA ILE A 598 0.84 8.14 -27.35
C ILE A 598 -0.46 7.59 -26.76
N ALA A 599 -1.59 7.83 -27.44
CA ALA A 599 -2.91 7.39 -27.02
C ALA A 599 -3.50 6.43 -28.07
N TRP A 600 -3.04 5.18 -28.08
CA TRP A 600 -3.53 4.14 -29.00
C TRP A 600 -4.41 3.13 -28.27
N PHE A 601 -5.72 3.18 -28.53
CA PHE A 601 -6.69 2.26 -27.95
C PHE A 601 -7.32 1.37 -29.04
N TYR A 602 -6.92 0.11 -29.25
CA TYR A 602 -5.80 -0.60 -28.62
C TYR A 602 -4.94 -1.36 -29.66
N PRO A 603 -3.61 -1.47 -29.48
CA PRO A 603 -2.75 -2.33 -30.29
C PRO A 603 -3.27 -3.77 -30.36
N GLY A 604 -3.29 -4.37 -31.55
CA GLY A 604 -3.71 -5.78 -31.70
C GLY A 604 -5.22 -6.04 -31.61
N GLN A 605 -6.03 -5.00 -31.38
CA GLN A 605 -7.49 -5.12 -31.23
C GLN A 605 -8.25 -4.28 -32.28
N PHE A 606 -9.55 -4.51 -32.43
CA PHE A 606 -10.46 -3.77 -33.31
C PHE A 606 -9.96 -3.60 -34.77
N GLY A 607 -9.42 -4.67 -35.34
CA GLY A 607 -8.82 -4.68 -36.68
C GLY A 607 -7.31 -4.38 -36.72
N GLY A 608 -6.68 -4.24 -35.55
CA GLY A 608 -5.23 -4.30 -35.37
C GLY A 608 -4.65 -5.70 -35.58
N ARG A 609 -3.33 -5.81 -35.50
CA ARG A 609 -2.56 -7.04 -35.77
C ARG A 609 -1.75 -7.43 -34.55
N PHE A 610 -1.52 -8.73 -34.35
CA PHE A 610 -0.74 -9.22 -33.21
C PHE A 610 0.66 -8.57 -33.09
N VAL A 611 1.30 -8.26 -34.22
CA VAL A 611 2.60 -7.59 -34.27
C VAL A 611 2.57 -6.15 -33.74
N ASP A 612 1.39 -5.53 -33.62
CA ASP A 612 1.23 -4.17 -33.10
C ASP A 612 1.82 -4.00 -31.70
N ARG A 613 1.74 -5.03 -30.86
CA ARG A 613 2.35 -5.03 -29.51
C ARG A 613 3.87 -4.79 -29.57
N ALA A 614 4.56 -5.41 -30.53
CA ALA A 614 6.00 -5.21 -30.73
C ALA A 614 6.30 -3.89 -31.47
N ASN A 615 5.45 -3.50 -32.42
CA ASN A 615 5.63 -2.25 -33.17
C ASN A 615 5.39 -1.01 -32.30
N LEU A 616 4.49 -1.07 -31.31
CA LEU A 616 4.33 -0.04 -30.31
C LEU A 616 5.62 0.17 -29.51
N VAL A 617 6.26 -0.92 -29.06
CA VAL A 617 7.56 -0.83 -28.37
C VAL A 617 8.62 -0.18 -29.26
N LEU A 618 8.68 -0.57 -30.54
CA LEU A 618 9.61 0.04 -31.49
C LEU A 618 9.34 1.54 -31.65
N LEU A 619 8.07 1.95 -31.75
CA LEU A 619 7.67 3.34 -31.81
C LEU A 619 8.11 4.11 -30.56
N LEU A 620 7.83 3.59 -29.36
CA LEU A 620 8.22 4.22 -28.09
C LEU A 620 9.73 4.33 -27.95
N GLN A 621 10.49 3.29 -28.32
CA GLN A 621 11.95 3.32 -28.31
C GLN A 621 12.50 4.44 -29.20
N GLN A 622 12.00 4.56 -30.44
CA GLN A 622 12.46 5.59 -31.38
C GLN A 622 12.04 6.99 -30.96
N LEU A 623 10.82 7.16 -30.43
CA LEU A 623 10.37 8.43 -29.87
C LEU A 623 11.21 8.82 -28.65
N SER A 624 11.44 7.91 -27.71
CA SER A 624 12.19 8.18 -26.47
C SER A 624 13.57 8.76 -26.77
N LEU A 625 14.31 8.14 -27.69
CA LEU A 625 15.62 8.64 -28.14
C LEU A 625 15.56 10.06 -28.69
N ARG A 626 14.54 10.39 -29.50
CA ARG A 626 14.39 11.71 -30.12
C ARG A 626 13.90 12.76 -29.13
N MET A 627 12.96 12.40 -28.25
CA MET A 627 12.40 13.31 -27.25
C MET A 627 13.45 13.67 -26.21
N GLN A 628 14.23 12.70 -25.71
CA GLN A 628 15.33 12.96 -24.78
C GLN A 628 16.38 13.92 -25.37
N ALA A 629 16.74 13.76 -26.65
CA ALA A 629 17.66 14.66 -27.33
C ALA A 629 17.12 16.09 -27.45
N CYS A 630 15.79 16.28 -27.44
CA CYS A 630 15.12 17.58 -27.47
C CYS A 630 14.70 18.09 -26.08
N GLY A 631 14.97 17.35 -24.99
CA GLY A 631 14.50 17.69 -23.65
C GLY A 631 12.97 17.65 -23.49
N MET A 632 12.29 16.87 -24.34
CA MET A 632 10.85 16.69 -24.36
C MET A 632 10.41 15.46 -23.56
N THR A 633 9.21 15.53 -22.99
CA THR A 633 8.56 14.43 -22.26
C THR A 633 7.88 13.46 -23.23
N LEU A 634 8.00 12.16 -22.97
CA LEU A 634 7.24 11.11 -23.64
C LEU A 634 6.35 10.39 -22.62
N SER A 635 5.04 10.52 -22.77
CA SER A 635 4.07 9.75 -21.99
C SER A 635 3.26 8.81 -22.88
N MET A 636 2.51 7.91 -22.24
CA MET A 636 1.56 7.05 -22.96
C MET A 636 0.26 6.92 -22.17
N THR A 637 -0.88 7.06 -22.84
CA THR A 637 -2.19 6.77 -22.24
C THR A 637 -2.65 5.38 -22.65
N VAL A 638 -3.05 4.57 -21.67
CA VAL A 638 -3.35 3.14 -21.84
C VAL A 638 -4.74 2.76 -21.31
N GLY A 639 -5.26 1.66 -21.84
CA GLY A 639 -6.49 1.02 -21.37
C GLY A 639 -6.33 0.37 -20.01
N VAL A 640 -7.44 0.07 -19.35
CA VAL A 640 -7.46 -0.40 -17.95
C VAL A 640 -8.06 -1.79 -17.78
N ASP A 641 -8.66 -2.37 -18.83
CA ASP A 641 -9.07 -3.77 -18.77
C ASP A 641 -7.81 -4.66 -18.73
N PRO A 642 -7.70 -5.62 -17.79
CA PRO A 642 -6.57 -6.54 -17.72
C PRO A 642 -6.31 -7.29 -19.04
N ARG A 643 -7.35 -7.56 -19.84
CA ARG A 643 -7.21 -8.17 -21.16
C ARG A 643 -6.49 -7.26 -22.15
N ASP A 644 -6.67 -5.95 -22.03
CA ASP A 644 -5.95 -4.99 -22.87
C ASP A 644 -4.45 -5.04 -22.57
N ILE A 645 -4.06 -5.23 -21.30
CA ILE A 645 -2.67 -5.38 -20.86
C ILE A 645 -2.01 -6.59 -21.51
N GLU A 646 -2.67 -7.75 -21.43
CA GLU A 646 -2.14 -9.00 -21.96
C GLU A 646 -1.99 -8.98 -23.49
N ILE A 647 -2.99 -8.43 -24.20
CA ILE A 647 -3.03 -8.43 -25.66
C ILE A 647 -2.16 -7.33 -26.26
N SER A 648 -2.18 -6.13 -25.67
CA SER A 648 -1.77 -4.90 -26.36
C SER A 648 -0.43 -4.36 -25.89
N TYR A 649 0.00 -4.65 -24.66
CA TYR A 649 1.09 -3.93 -24.02
C TYR A 649 2.25 -4.85 -23.57
N ASP A 650 3.49 -4.47 -23.92
CA ASP A 650 4.71 -5.04 -23.36
C ASP A 650 5.20 -4.11 -22.23
N VAL A 651 4.55 -4.21 -21.08
CA VAL A 651 4.66 -3.27 -19.96
C VAL A 651 6.10 -3.04 -19.49
N PRO A 652 6.96 -4.07 -19.33
CA PRO A 652 8.36 -3.85 -18.95
C PRO A 652 9.13 -3.00 -19.96
N LYS A 653 8.85 -3.14 -21.27
CA LYS A 653 9.50 -2.32 -22.30
C LYS A 653 8.91 -0.93 -22.39
N ILE A 654 7.62 -0.78 -22.12
CA ILE A 654 6.97 0.54 -22.00
C ILE A 654 7.66 1.33 -20.88
N ASP A 655 7.84 0.73 -19.70
CA ASP A 655 8.48 1.34 -18.54
C ASP A 655 9.87 1.92 -18.87
N LEU A 656 10.65 1.26 -19.73
CA LEU A 656 11.98 1.72 -20.13
C LEU A 656 11.96 3.00 -20.97
N TYR A 657 10.92 3.25 -21.76
CA TYR A 657 10.93 4.27 -22.81
C TYR A 657 10.13 5.53 -22.49
N VAL A 658 9.13 5.44 -21.62
CA VAL A 658 8.25 6.58 -21.28
C VAL A 658 8.62 7.18 -19.92
N ASP A 659 8.33 8.47 -19.74
CA ASP A 659 8.50 9.18 -18.48
C ASP A 659 7.39 8.82 -17.48
N PHE A 660 6.15 8.66 -17.98
CA PHE A 660 5.01 8.20 -17.21
C PHE A 660 3.91 7.60 -18.10
N VAL A 661 3.02 6.83 -17.48
CA VAL A 661 1.88 6.17 -18.12
C VAL A 661 0.59 6.66 -17.47
N ASN A 662 -0.33 7.16 -18.29
CA ASN A 662 -1.65 7.58 -17.87
C ASN A 662 -2.64 6.41 -17.99
N LEU A 663 -3.15 5.92 -16.85
CA LEU A 663 -4.20 4.90 -16.84
C LEU A 663 -5.56 5.58 -17.02
N LEU A 664 -6.28 5.26 -18.10
CA LEU A 664 -7.60 5.82 -18.38
C LEU A 664 -8.70 5.18 -17.50
N THR A 665 -8.62 5.40 -16.18
CA THR A 665 -9.49 4.74 -15.18
C THR A 665 -10.90 5.33 -15.06
N GLY A 666 -11.30 6.13 -16.05
CA GLY A 666 -12.58 6.82 -16.11
C GLY A 666 -13.65 6.15 -16.96
N ASP A 667 -13.39 4.96 -17.53
CA ASP A 667 -14.26 4.34 -18.52
C ASP A 667 -14.51 2.83 -18.31
N TYR A 668 -14.73 2.40 -17.06
CA TYR A 668 -15.07 1.01 -16.71
C TYR A 668 -16.53 0.62 -17.02
N HIS A 669 -17.24 1.44 -17.79
CA HIS A 669 -18.63 1.22 -18.11
C HIS A 669 -18.81 0.01 -19.04
N ASP A 670 -19.85 -0.80 -18.82
CA ASP A 670 -20.25 -1.86 -19.74
C ASP A 670 -21.52 -1.41 -20.50
N PRO A 671 -21.54 -1.42 -21.83
CA PRO A 671 -22.73 -1.03 -22.58
C PRO A 671 -23.90 -2.02 -22.45
N LYS A 672 -23.67 -3.23 -21.92
CA LYS A 672 -24.66 -4.31 -21.80
C LYS A 672 -25.17 -4.52 -20.38
N LYS A 673 -24.48 -4.01 -19.36
CA LYS A 673 -24.90 -4.09 -17.95
C LYS A 673 -24.57 -2.78 -17.21
N PRO A 674 -25.39 -2.34 -16.25
CA PRO A 674 -25.02 -1.23 -15.38
C PRO A 674 -23.69 -1.51 -14.67
N SER A 675 -22.73 -0.60 -14.77
CA SER A 675 -21.46 -0.66 -14.03
C SER A 675 -20.95 0.75 -13.76
N HIS A 676 -20.18 0.91 -12.68
CA HIS A 676 -19.68 2.22 -12.28
C HIS A 676 -18.66 2.75 -13.30
N VAL A 677 -18.66 4.07 -13.50
CA VAL A 677 -17.77 4.74 -14.46
C VAL A 677 -16.30 4.69 -14.03
N SER A 678 -16.03 4.83 -12.73
CA SER A 678 -14.68 4.90 -12.17
C SER A 678 -14.62 4.38 -10.72
N PRO A 679 -15.03 3.12 -10.47
CA PRO A 679 -14.97 2.54 -9.13
C PRO A 679 -13.52 2.43 -8.65
N LEU A 680 -13.26 2.83 -7.40
CA LEU A 680 -11.92 2.76 -6.81
C LEU A 680 -11.54 1.32 -6.49
N TYR A 681 -12.46 0.59 -5.85
CA TYR A 681 -12.28 -0.77 -5.37
C TYR A 681 -13.32 -1.72 -5.98
N PRO A 682 -13.09 -3.05 -5.93
CA PRO A 682 -14.05 -4.05 -6.39
C PRO A 682 -15.26 -4.20 -5.47
N SER A 683 -16.39 -4.72 -5.97
CA SER A 683 -17.46 -5.25 -5.08
C SER A 683 -17.15 -6.59 -4.44
N ASP A 684 -16.40 -7.42 -5.15
CA ASP A 684 -16.14 -8.81 -4.84
C ASP A 684 -14.84 -9.27 -5.54
N SER A 685 -14.39 -10.48 -5.26
CA SER A 685 -13.13 -11.01 -5.80
C SER A 685 -13.09 -11.12 -7.33
N ASP A 686 -14.25 -11.16 -8.01
CA ASP A 686 -14.35 -11.32 -9.46
C ASP A 686 -14.49 -9.99 -10.20
N ASP A 687 -14.74 -8.88 -9.49
CA ASP A 687 -14.81 -7.54 -10.06
C ASP A 687 -13.40 -7.00 -10.40
N ARG A 688 -13.01 -7.13 -11.67
CA ARG A 688 -11.70 -6.69 -12.18
C ARG A 688 -11.71 -5.29 -12.81
N LEU A 689 -12.88 -4.66 -12.94
CA LEU A 689 -13.04 -3.39 -13.66
C LEU A 689 -13.09 -2.22 -12.68
N ASN A 690 -12.00 -2.01 -11.95
CA ASN A 690 -11.81 -0.91 -11.00
C ASN A 690 -10.37 -0.38 -11.02
N ILE A 691 -10.17 0.82 -10.48
CA ILE A 691 -8.88 1.53 -10.43
C ILE A 691 -7.82 0.64 -9.78
N ASP A 692 -8.13 0.12 -8.61
CA ASP A 692 -7.19 -0.59 -7.79
C ASP A 692 -6.70 -1.91 -8.44
N TYR A 693 -7.60 -2.68 -9.03
CA TYR A 693 -7.23 -3.87 -9.80
C TYR A 693 -6.32 -3.50 -10.98
N SER A 694 -6.67 -2.45 -11.72
CA SER A 694 -5.94 -2.03 -12.92
C SER A 694 -4.53 -1.53 -12.58
N VAL A 695 -4.39 -0.70 -11.55
CA VAL A 695 -3.09 -0.25 -11.02
C VAL A 695 -2.23 -1.45 -10.64
N ARG A 696 -2.78 -2.39 -9.85
CA ARG A 696 -2.07 -3.61 -9.46
C ARG A 696 -1.71 -4.49 -10.67
N ALA A 697 -2.55 -4.55 -11.69
CA ALA A 697 -2.27 -5.32 -12.89
C ALA A 697 -1.07 -4.75 -13.67
N TYR A 698 -0.98 -3.43 -13.82
CA TYR A 698 0.18 -2.77 -14.44
C TYR A 698 1.46 -2.94 -13.61
N ILE A 699 1.39 -2.80 -12.29
CA ILE A 699 2.55 -3.02 -11.40
C ILE A 699 3.02 -4.48 -11.51
N ARG A 700 2.12 -5.45 -11.45
CA ARG A 700 2.45 -6.89 -11.62
C ARG A 700 3.03 -7.19 -13.00
N ALA A 701 2.59 -6.47 -14.02
CA ALA A 701 3.15 -6.58 -15.37
C ALA A 701 4.53 -5.92 -15.51
N GLY A 702 5.03 -5.21 -14.49
CA GLY A 702 6.39 -4.66 -14.43
C GLY A 702 6.48 -3.14 -14.60
N LEU A 703 5.39 -2.39 -14.50
CA LEU A 703 5.42 -0.92 -14.55
C LEU A 703 5.87 -0.34 -13.20
N ASN A 704 6.80 0.62 -13.22
CA ASN A 704 7.22 1.32 -12.01
C ASN A 704 6.03 2.14 -11.42
N PRO A 705 5.64 1.94 -10.15
CA PRO A 705 4.56 2.71 -9.52
C PRO A 705 4.73 4.23 -9.65
N GLN A 706 5.96 4.74 -9.55
CA GLN A 706 6.29 6.17 -9.68
C GLN A 706 6.11 6.73 -11.10
N LYS A 707 5.84 5.88 -12.09
CA LYS A 707 5.47 6.26 -13.45
C LYS A 707 3.96 6.16 -13.70
N ILE A 708 3.16 5.64 -12.77
CA ILE A 708 1.71 5.49 -12.95
C ILE A 708 1.00 6.79 -12.60
N VAL A 709 0.17 7.28 -13.52
CA VAL A 709 -0.77 8.37 -13.30
C VAL A 709 -2.19 7.84 -13.42
N VAL A 710 -3.00 7.96 -12.37
CA VAL A 710 -4.41 7.53 -12.38
C VAL A 710 -5.27 8.67 -12.95
N LEU A 711 -6.01 8.43 -14.04
CA LEU A 711 -6.93 9.42 -14.60
C LEU A 711 -8.36 9.23 -14.11
N THR A 712 -8.89 10.20 -13.38
CA THR A 712 -10.28 10.22 -12.91
C THR A 712 -11.20 10.83 -13.96
N SER A 713 -12.42 10.30 -14.10
CA SER A 713 -13.40 10.84 -15.04
C SER A 713 -14.18 12.03 -14.47
N THR A 714 -14.36 13.05 -15.29
CA THR A 714 -15.19 14.24 -15.03
C THR A 714 -16.55 14.17 -15.75
N TYR A 715 -16.97 12.97 -16.14
CA TYR A 715 -18.22 12.69 -16.86
C TYR A 715 -19.00 11.56 -16.21
N ALA A 716 -20.22 11.36 -16.69
CA ALA A 716 -21.17 10.38 -16.17
C ALA A 716 -21.74 9.50 -17.30
N TYR A 717 -22.35 8.38 -16.92
CA TYR A 717 -23.15 7.55 -17.82
C TYR A 717 -24.56 7.36 -17.29
N LEU A 718 -25.56 7.64 -18.12
CA LEU A 718 -26.98 7.35 -17.87
C LEU A 718 -27.37 6.05 -18.58
N TYR A 719 -27.75 5.06 -17.77
CA TYR A 719 -28.34 3.81 -18.19
C TYR A 719 -29.86 3.90 -18.11
N THR A 720 -30.54 3.52 -19.18
CA THR A 720 -31.98 3.26 -19.17
C THR A 720 -32.21 1.75 -19.25
N LEU A 721 -32.87 1.20 -18.24
CA LEU A 721 -33.07 -0.22 -18.03
C LEU A 721 -34.56 -0.57 -18.09
N LYS A 722 -34.85 -1.75 -18.65
CA LYS A 722 -36.17 -2.37 -18.59
C LYS A 722 -36.16 -3.49 -17.55
N LEU A 723 -36.97 -3.33 -16.51
CA LEU A 723 -37.18 -4.32 -15.45
C LEU A 723 -38.12 -5.43 -15.95
N CYS A 724 -37.85 -6.67 -15.55
CA CYS A 724 -38.70 -7.81 -15.86
C CYS A 724 -39.83 -7.94 -14.83
N VAL A 725 -41.06 -8.20 -15.29
CA VAL A 725 -42.26 -8.34 -14.44
C VAL A 725 -42.14 -9.50 -13.44
N ASN A 726 -41.32 -10.50 -13.73
CA ASN A 726 -41.15 -11.72 -12.93
C ASN A 726 -39.84 -11.78 -12.14
N GLY A 727 -39.18 -10.64 -11.86
CA GLY A 727 -37.93 -10.61 -11.09
C GLY A 727 -36.67 -11.10 -11.83
N GLY A 728 -36.75 -11.29 -13.16
CA GLY A 728 -35.59 -11.55 -14.01
C GLY A 728 -34.63 -10.34 -14.11
N PRO A 729 -33.37 -10.56 -14.56
CA PRO A 729 -32.36 -9.50 -14.62
C PRO A 729 -32.77 -8.36 -15.54
N ALA A 730 -32.52 -7.12 -15.12
CA ALA A 730 -32.82 -5.93 -15.90
C ALA A 730 -32.00 -5.91 -17.20
N SER A 731 -32.62 -5.47 -18.30
CA SER A 731 -31.94 -5.34 -19.60
C SER A 731 -31.63 -3.88 -19.92
N VAL A 732 -30.43 -3.62 -20.43
CA VAL A 732 -30.01 -2.28 -20.87
C VAL A 732 -30.70 -1.93 -22.20
N LYS A 733 -31.49 -0.85 -22.21
CA LYS A 733 -32.13 -0.30 -23.41
C LYS A 733 -31.21 0.70 -24.12
N SER A 734 -30.56 1.55 -23.34
CA SER A 734 -29.63 2.56 -23.85
C SER A 734 -28.66 2.99 -22.77
N VAL A 735 -27.45 3.38 -23.20
CA VAL A 735 -26.43 4.03 -22.37
C VAL A 735 -26.06 5.34 -23.05
N GLN A 736 -26.02 6.43 -22.29
CA GLN A 736 -25.68 7.76 -22.79
C GLN A 736 -24.56 8.35 -21.93
N LYS A 737 -23.47 8.79 -22.58
CA LYS A 737 -22.43 9.60 -21.92
C LYS A 737 -22.98 11.02 -21.68
N LEU A 738 -22.77 11.54 -20.48
CA LEU A 738 -23.19 12.85 -20.03
C LEU A 738 -21.99 13.64 -19.53
N SER A 739 -21.97 14.96 -19.73
CA SER A 739 -21.10 15.83 -18.96
C SER A 739 -21.53 15.84 -17.48
N LYS A 740 -20.65 16.32 -16.59
CA LYS A 740 -21.00 16.56 -15.19
C LYS A 740 -22.26 17.42 -15.05
N LEU A 741 -22.30 18.57 -15.74
CA LEU A 741 -23.41 19.52 -15.67
C LEU A 741 -24.72 18.89 -16.15
N SER A 742 -24.67 18.13 -17.26
CA SER A 742 -25.87 17.44 -17.77
C SER A 742 -26.35 16.33 -16.83
N ALA A 743 -25.45 15.63 -16.15
CA ALA A 743 -25.82 14.62 -15.16
C ALA A 743 -26.50 15.26 -13.95
N GLN A 744 -25.94 16.35 -13.43
CA GLN A 744 -26.52 17.10 -12.32
C GLN A 744 -27.91 17.67 -12.68
N GLU A 745 -28.04 18.31 -13.84
CA GLU A 745 -29.33 18.84 -14.31
C GLU A 745 -30.40 17.73 -14.39
N ILE A 746 -30.05 16.55 -14.91
CA ILE A 746 -30.99 15.42 -15.01
C ILE A 746 -31.36 14.88 -13.63
N ILE A 747 -30.39 14.73 -12.71
CA ILE A 747 -30.61 14.26 -11.35
C ILE A 747 -31.61 15.18 -10.63
N GLU A 748 -31.39 16.49 -10.70
CA GLU A 748 -32.24 17.50 -10.06
C GLU A 748 -33.62 17.60 -10.72
N ARG A 749 -33.66 17.78 -12.05
CA ARG A 749 -34.91 17.99 -12.80
C ARG A 749 -35.86 16.80 -12.73
N GLU A 750 -35.34 15.58 -12.71
CA GLU A 750 -36.15 14.36 -12.68
C GLU A 750 -36.27 13.75 -11.27
N ASN A 751 -35.73 14.40 -10.23
CA ASN A 751 -35.75 13.94 -8.84
C ASN A 751 -35.20 12.52 -8.65
N PHE A 752 -33.99 12.27 -9.13
CA PHE A 752 -33.29 11.01 -8.87
C PHE A 752 -32.94 10.86 -7.39
N TYR A 753 -32.94 9.63 -6.88
CA TYR A 753 -32.37 9.29 -5.59
C TYR A 753 -30.87 9.02 -5.72
N THR A 754 -30.05 9.88 -5.12
CA THR A 754 -28.59 9.75 -5.05
C THR A 754 -28.19 8.84 -3.88
N SER A 755 -27.13 8.07 -4.08
CA SER A 755 -26.58 7.14 -3.08
C SER A 755 -25.08 7.00 -3.28
N TRP A 756 -24.40 6.49 -2.26
CA TRP A 756 -22.99 6.19 -2.27
C TRP A 756 -22.77 4.68 -2.23
N ASP A 757 -21.85 4.17 -3.06
CA ASP A 757 -21.37 2.79 -2.95
C ASP A 757 -20.12 2.78 -2.07
N ASP A 758 -20.29 2.41 -0.80
CA ASP A 758 -19.21 2.36 0.20
C ASP A 758 -18.08 1.39 -0.18
N ALA A 759 -18.40 0.28 -0.84
CA ALA A 759 -17.40 -0.69 -1.23
C ALA A 759 -16.52 -0.15 -2.36
N ARG A 760 -17.13 0.55 -3.34
CA ARG A 760 -16.44 1.03 -4.55
C ARG A 760 -16.00 2.50 -4.48
N MET A 761 -16.37 3.22 -3.42
CA MET A 761 -16.05 4.63 -3.16
C MET A 761 -16.49 5.59 -4.29
N VAL A 762 -17.72 5.42 -4.76
CA VAL A 762 -18.29 6.22 -5.86
C VAL A 762 -19.79 6.49 -5.67
N PRO A 763 -20.29 7.65 -6.11
CA PRO A 763 -21.70 7.94 -6.09
C PRO A 763 -22.44 7.30 -7.28
N TYR A 764 -23.75 7.14 -7.12
CA TYR A 764 -24.68 6.84 -8.20
C TYR A 764 -26.06 7.43 -7.92
N ALA A 765 -26.89 7.52 -8.94
CA ALA A 765 -28.26 7.99 -8.84
C ALA A 765 -29.24 7.04 -9.52
N THR A 766 -30.41 6.83 -8.92
CA THR A 766 -31.46 5.95 -9.44
C THR A 766 -32.80 6.65 -9.57
N LEU A 767 -33.57 6.28 -10.59
CA LEU A 767 -34.97 6.66 -10.72
C LEU A 767 -35.75 5.48 -11.29
N THR A 768 -36.82 5.07 -10.63
CA THR A 768 -37.64 3.92 -11.08
C THR A 768 -39.10 4.34 -11.26
N HIS A 769 -39.62 4.14 -12.47
CA HIS A 769 -41.03 4.37 -12.81
C HIS A 769 -41.61 3.15 -13.54
N GLY A 770 -42.48 2.41 -12.85
CA GLY A 770 -43.05 1.17 -13.35
C GLY A 770 -41.96 0.15 -13.71
N LEU A 771 -41.92 -0.30 -14.96
CA LEU A 771 -40.92 -1.24 -15.47
C LEU A 771 -39.66 -0.57 -16.05
N ASN A 772 -39.51 0.75 -15.91
CA ASN A 772 -38.32 1.46 -16.38
C ASN A 772 -37.49 1.93 -15.18
N LYS A 773 -36.20 1.60 -15.19
CA LYS A 773 -35.23 2.10 -14.20
C LYS A 773 -34.15 2.89 -14.93
N LYS A 774 -33.92 4.13 -14.52
CA LYS A 774 -32.75 4.91 -14.91
C LYS A 774 -31.70 4.79 -13.80
N TRP A 775 -30.44 4.70 -14.21
CA TRP A 775 -29.30 4.64 -13.31
C TRP A 775 -28.17 5.51 -13.86
N ILE A 776 -27.68 6.46 -13.08
CA ILE A 776 -26.59 7.35 -13.45
C ILE A 776 -25.39 7.01 -12.57
N THR A 777 -24.25 6.75 -13.20
CA THR A 777 -22.95 6.64 -12.51
C THR A 777 -22.07 7.82 -12.86
N PHE A 778 -21.40 8.37 -11.85
CA PHE A 778 -20.59 9.57 -11.96
C PHE A 778 -19.52 9.57 -10.87
N ASN A 779 -18.66 10.58 -10.89
CA ASN A 779 -17.81 10.95 -9.75
C ASN A 779 -18.29 12.30 -9.21
N ASP A 780 -18.04 12.51 -7.93
CA ASP A 780 -18.23 13.75 -7.18
C ASP A 780 -16.90 14.18 -6.52
N ILE A 781 -16.95 15.23 -5.68
CA ILE A 781 -15.76 15.75 -4.98
C ILE A 781 -15.16 14.67 -4.07
N GLU A 782 -15.99 13.96 -3.31
CA GLU A 782 -15.53 12.96 -2.35
C GLU A 782 -14.84 11.78 -3.05
N SER A 783 -15.43 11.24 -4.11
CA SER A 783 -14.83 10.14 -4.88
C SER A 783 -13.55 10.55 -5.63
N HIS A 784 -13.36 11.82 -5.97
CA HIS A 784 -12.08 12.35 -6.45
C HIS A 784 -11.04 12.43 -5.33
N ARG A 785 -11.45 12.96 -4.16
CA ARG A 785 -10.60 13.03 -2.96
C ARG A 785 -10.07 11.66 -2.56
N ARG A 786 -10.94 10.65 -2.50
CA ARG A 786 -10.57 9.25 -2.19
C ARG A 786 -9.57 8.67 -3.19
N LYS A 787 -9.71 8.99 -4.48
CA LYS A 787 -8.76 8.55 -5.53
C LYS A 787 -7.39 9.25 -5.39
N ALA A 788 -7.38 10.53 -5.00
CA ALA A 788 -6.15 11.25 -4.70
C ALA A 788 -5.43 10.70 -3.47
N GLU A 789 -6.16 10.40 -2.40
CA GLU A 789 -5.61 9.72 -1.22
C GLU A 789 -5.05 8.35 -1.59
N TYR A 790 -5.76 7.59 -2.43
CA TYR A 790 -5.28 6.31 -2.94
C TYR A 790 -3.94 6.45 -3.67
N VAL A 791 -3.79 7.44 -4.55
CA VAL A 791 -2.53 7.71 -5.28
C VAL A 791 -1.37 7.98 -4.32
N LEU A 792 -1.58 8.77 -3.26
CA LEU A 792 -0.56 9.03 -2.25
C LEU A 792 -0.24 7.78 -1.43
N LYS A 793 -1.28 7.09 -0.96
CA LYS A 793 -1.16 5.87 -0.14
C LYS A 793 -0.42 4.75 -0.88
N THR A 794 -0.66 4.62 -2.18
CA THR A 794 -0.02 3.61 -3.05
C THR A 794 1.27 4.10 -3.70
N GLN A 795 1.73 5.31 -3.38
CA GLN A 795 2.98 5.91 -3.88
C GLN A 795 3.05 5.89 -5.42
N LEU A 796 1.98 6.29 -6.09
CA LEU A 796 1.96 6.38 -7.55
C LEU A 796 2.55 7.69 -8.04
N GLY A 797 3.02 7.69 -9.28
CA GLY A 797 3.64 8.84 -9.94
C GLY A 797 2.78 10.10 -10.05
N GLY A 798 1.45 9.97 -9.95
CA GLY A 798 0.54 11.10 -9.94
C GLY A 798 -0.93 10.74 -10.13
N ILE A 799 -1.74 11.79 -10.26
CA ILE A 799 -3.16 11.72 -10.56
C ILE A 799 -3.50 12.70 -11.67
N GLY A 800 -4.61 12.50 -12.36
CA GLY A 800 -5.08 13.42 -13.37
C GLY A 800 -6.58 13.38 -13.58
N ALA A 801 -7.08 14.39 -14.30
CA ALA A 801 -8.49 14.51 -14.65
C ALA A 801 -8.68 14.35 -16.17
N PHE A 802 -9.59 13.44 -16.55
CA PHE A 802 -9.96 13.14 -17.93
C PHE A 802 -11.46 13.37 -18.14
N THR A 803 -11.91 14.48 -18.73
CA THR A 803 -11.12 15.66 -19.16
C THR A 803 -11.60 16.92 -18.46
N ILE A 804 -10.69 17.85 -18.17
CA ILE A 804 -11.00 19.05 -17.38
C ILE A 804 -12.00 19.98 -18.08
N ASP A 805 -12.15 19.89 -19.40
CA ASP A 805 -13.18 20.59 -20.16
C ASP A 805 -14.61 20.06 -19.96
N GLN A 806 -14.78 18.99 -19.17
CA GLN A 806 -16.08 18.43 -18.75
C GLN A 806 -16.36 18.62 -17.26
N ASP A 807 -15.42 19.17 -16.49
CA ASP A 807 -15.70 19.66 -15.13
C ASP A 807 -16.56 20.94 -15.20
N ASP A 808 -16.99 21.43 -14.03
CA ASP A 808 -17.64 22.73 -13.88
C ASP A 808 -16.59 23.85 -13.94
N TYR A 809 -15.96 23.99 -15.11
CA TYR A 809 -14.79 24.84 -15.32
C TYR A 809 -15.10 26.35 -15.25
N ASP A 810 -16.36 26.75 -15.45
CA ASP A 810 -16.81 28.14 -15.27
C ASP A 810 -17.44 28.38 -13.88
N GLY A 811 -17.59 27.33 -13.05
CA GLY A 811 -18.21 27.40 -11.73
C GLY A 811 -19.71 27.69 -11.74
N PHE A 812 -20.42 27.33 -12.82
CA PHE A 812 -21.84 27.60 -13.00
C PHE A 812 -22.71 26.86 -11.99
N ALA A 813 -22.38 25.60 -11.70
CA ALA A 813 -23.17 24.75 -10.81
C ALA A 813 -22.67 24.78 -9.36
N SER A 814 -21.36 24.90 -9.17
CA SER A 814 -20.69 24.73 -7.87
C SER A 814 -20.33 26.07 -7.21
N GLY A 815 -20.48 27.19 -7.93
CA GLY A 815 -20.03 28.51 -7.50
C GLY A 815 -18.51 28.71 -7.56
N ILE A 816 -17.75 27.64 -7.83
CA ILE A 816 -16.28 27.64 -7.96
C ILE A 816 -15.85 26.89 -9.24
N PRO A 817 -14.88 27.43 -10.01
CA PRO A 817 -14.28 26.72 -11.14
C PRO A 817 -13.54 25.45 -10.72
N TYR A 818 -13.65 24.40 -11.55
CA TYR A 818 -12.86 23.16 -11.45
C TYR A 818 -12.89 22.43 -10.09
N PRO A 819 -14.07 22.20 -9.47
CA PRO A 819 -14.12 21.58 -8.15
C PRO A 819 -13.57 20.14 -8.12
N PHE A 820 -13.62 19.37 -9.22
CA PHE A 820 -13.01 18.04 -9.24
C PHE A 820 -11.50 18.10 -9.35
N LEU A 821 -10.96 19.00 -10.17
CA LEU A 821 -9.51 19.21 -10.23
C LEU A 821 -8.97 19.67 -8.87
N TRP A 822 -9.65 20.61 -8.22
CA TRP A 822 -9.28 21.07 -6.87
C TRP A 822 -9.29 19.95 -5.84
N ALA A 823 -10.28 19.05 -5.90
CA ALA A 823 -10.32 17.87 -5.03
C ALA A 823 -9.08 16.96 -5.19
N LEU A 824 -8.47 16.93 -6.38
CA LEU A 824 -7.23 16.20 -6.63
C LEU A 824 -6.01 16.99 -6.13
N VAL A 825 -5.91 18.27 -6.52
CA VAL A 825 -4.76 19.14 -6.23
C VAL A 825 -4.58 19.35 -4.72
N ASN A 826 -5.66 19.60 -3.99
CA ASN A 826 -5.59 19.85 -2.54
C ASN A 826 -4.99 18.68 -1.75
N ILE A 827 -5.18 17.46 -2.24
CA ILE A 827 -4.62 16.26 -1.61
C ILE A 827 -3.19 16.03 -2.05
N VAL A 828 -2.93 16.08 -3.37
CA VAL A 828 -1.64 15.70 -3.95
C VAL A 828 -0.58 16.80 -3.82
N ARG A 829 -1.01 18.06 -3.69
CA ARG A 829 -0.16 19.25 -3.58
C ARG A 829 -0.65 20.21 -2.49
N PRO A 830 -0.65 19.78 -1.21
CA PRO A 830 -1.15 20.59 -0.11
C PRO A 830 -0.38 21.90 0.06
N GLU A 831 0.86 21.99 -0.44
CA GLU A 831 1.66 23.22 -0.43
C GLU A 831 1.07 24.36 -1.26
N LEU A 832 0.15 24.07 -2.17
CA LEU A 832 -0.55 25.06 -2.99
C LEU A 832 -1.83 25.59 -2.33
N VAL A 833 -2.23 25.02 -1.19
CA VAL A 833 -3.44 25.40 -0.46
C VAL A 833 -3.12 26.57 0.48
N TYR A 834 -3.50 27.78 0.09
CA TYR A 834 -3.49 28.96 0.98
C TYR A 834 -4.56 28.80 2.08
N GLU A 835 -4.22 29.16 3.33
CA GLU A 835 -5.09 29.06 4.53
C GLU A 835 -6.42 29.86 4.47
N ASP A 836 -6.70 30.60 3.39
CA ASP A 836 -7.91 31.43 3.25
C ASP A 836 -8.95 30.89 2.24
N CYS A 837 -8.86 29.63 1.80
CA CYS A 837 -9.89 29.04 0.94
C CYS A 837 -10.88 28.16 1.75
N PRO A 838 -12.15 28.58 1.95
CA PRO A 838 -13.11 27.82 2.73
C PRO A 838 -13.69 26.69 1.87
N LEU A 839 -13.01 25.55 1.85
CA LEU A 839 -13.56 24.27 1.40
C LEU A 839 -13.36 23.19 2.46
N LEU A 840 -13.88 23.48 3.65
CA LEU A 840 -14.32 22.45 4.58
C LEU A 840 -15.81 22.72 4.80
N ILE A 841 -16.66 21.96 4.11
CA ILE A 841 -18.05 21.81 4.54
C ILE A 841 -17.96 20.96 5.80
N ASP A 842 -18.16 21.57 6.96
CA ASP A 842 -18.33 20.87 8.23
C ASP A 842 -19.56 19.95 8.13
N ASP A 843 -19.39 18.67 8.47
CA ASP A 843 -20.41 17.62 8.41
C ASP A 843 -21.51 17.72 9.51
N ASP A 844 -21.52 18.79 10.32
CA ASP A 844 -22.35 18.87 11.54
C ASP A 844 -23.50 19.90 11.54
N VAL A 845 -23.96 20.37 10.37
CA VAL A 845 -25.15 21.22 10.30
C VAL A 845 -26.34 20.49 9.65
N PRO A 846 -27.43 20.19 10.39
CA PRO A 846 -28.61 19.59 9.80
C PRO A 846 -29.26 20.58 8.83
N VAL A 847 -29.48 20.14 7.60
CA VAL A 847 -30.19 20.88 6.54
C VAL A 847 -31.62 21.18 7.01
N GLN A 848 -31.85 22.38 7.52
CA GLN A 848 -33.19 22.95 7.62
C GLN A 848 -33.45 23.86 6.42
N TYR A 849 -34.41 23.42 5.61
CA TYR A 849 -35.09 24.26 4.61
C TYR A 849 -35.61 25.54 5.27
N LEU A 850 -35.25 26.70 4.73
CA LEU A 850 -36.02 27.94 4.87
C LEU A 850 -36.42 28.46 3.47
N PRO A 851 -37.72 28.74 3.23
CA PRO A 851 -38.23 29.15 1.92
C PRO A 851 -38.09 30.67 1.70
N ASN A 852 -37.79 31.04 0.45
CA ASN A 852 -38.03 32.32 -0.22
C ASN A 852 -37.78 33.64 0.55
N ALA A 853 -36.75 34.38 0.13
CA ALA A 853 -36.76 35.85 0.11
C ALA A 853 -35.97 36.38 -1.11
N PRO A 854 -36.35 37.53 -1.69
CA PRO A 854 -36.19 37.82 -3.12
C PRO A 854 -34.87 38.48 -3.51
N CYS A 855 -34.47 38.23 -4.77
CA CYS A 855 -33.53 39.05 -5.54
C CYS A 855 -33.96 40.52 -5.55
N ASN A 856 -33.01 41.41 -5.20
CA ASN A 856 -32.84 42.84 -5.54
C ASN A 856 -31.72 43.32 -4.58
N THR A 857 -30.50 43.72 -4.94
CA THR A 857 -29.93 44.57 -6.00
C THR A 857 -28.41 44.31 -5.91
N CYS A 858 -27.64 44.10 -6.99
CA CYS A 858 -27.08 45.17 -7.81
C CYS A 858 -26.50 44.55 -9.09
N GLY A 859 -26.97 45.01 -10.24
CA GLY A 859 -26.24 44.84 -11.49
C GLY A 859 -25.09 45.83 -11.60
N GLY A 860 -24.03 45.42 -12.31
CA GLY A 860 -23.10 46.29 -13.01
C GLY A 860 -21.87 46.76 -12.23
N ASN A 861 -20.71 46.11 -12.43
CA ASN A 861 -19.69 46.65 -13.33
C ASN A 861 -18.58 45.62 -13.63
N ARG A 862 -18.06 45.68 -14.86
CA ARG A 862 -17.20 44.66 -15.48
C ARG A 862 -15.70 44.97 -15.38
N ASP A 863 -15.26 45.72 -14.36
CA ASP A 863 -13.90 46.32 -14.32
C ASP A 863 -13.07 46.07 -13.04
N THR A 864 -13.50 45.25 -12.09
CA THR A 864 -12.74 45.04 -10.83
C THR A 864 -11.83 43.81 -10.78
N PHE A 865 -11.67 43.05 -11.87
CA PHE A 865 -10.72 41.93 -11.92
C PHE A 865 -9.29 42.34 -12.35
N ASN A 866 -9.12 43.52 -12.96
CA ASN A 866 -7.83 43.99 -13.49
C ASN A 866 -7.03 44.95 -12.58
N GLN A 867 -7.52 45.26 -11.38
CA GLN A 867 -6.79 46.15 -10.44
C GLN A 867 -5.95 45.42 -9.39
N TYR A 868 -6.06 44.10 -9.27
CA TYR A 868 -5.24 43.32 -8.33
C TYR A 868 -3.88 42.84 -8.89
N PHE A 869 -3.62 43.04 -10.19
CA PHE A 869 -2.39 42.58 -10.86
C PHE A 869 -1.45 43.68 -11.39
N GLN A 870 -1.65 44.97 -11.03
CA GLN A 870 -0.83 46.08 -11.54
C GLN A 870 -0.06 46.89 -10.49
N GLN A 871 0.18 46.37 -9.29
CA GLN A 871 1.12 47.01 -8.35
C GLN A 871 2.01 45.98 -7.69
N ASN A 872 3.17 45.73 -8.30
CA ASN A 872 4.48 45.67 -7.64
C ASN A 872 5.57 45.26 -8.65
N THR A 873 6.00 46.22 -9.46
CA THR A 873 7.28 46.20 -10.15
C THR A 873 8.39 46.63 -9.19
N CYS A 874 9.48 45.87 -9.14
CA CYS A 874 10.65 46.11 -8.29
C CYS A 874 11.41 47.39 -8.74
N PRO A 875 11.81 48.32 -7.83
CA PRO A 875 12.63 49.47 -8.20
C PRO A 875 14.14 49.17 -8.13
N GLN A 876 14.87 49.94 -8.93
CA GLN A 876 16.29 49.84 -9.24
C GLN A 876 17.25 50.07 -8.05
N GLN A 877 18.47 49.53 -8.22
CA GLN A 877 19.69 49.81 -7.45
C GLN A 877 19.95 51.30 -7.21
N ILE A 878 20.28 51.70 -5.96
CA ILE A 878 21.27 52.76 -5.66
C ILE A 878 22.08 52.39 -4.40
N ARG A 879 23.37 52.72 -4.47
CA ARG A 879 24.50 52.46 -3.57
C ARG A 879 24.57 53.51 -2.42
N PHE A 880 25.12 53.09 -1.27
CA PHE A 880 25.62 53.86 -0.10
C PHE A 880 25.66 55.40 -0.14
N GLU A 881 25.15 56.08 0.91
CA GLU A 881 25.94 56.84 1.92
C GLU A 881 25.07 57.67 2.90
N GLN A 882 25.43 57.57 4.20
CA GLN A 882 25.35 58.56 5.30
C GLN A 882 24.00 59.06 5.89
N SER A 883 23.83 58.80 7.20
CA SER A 883 23.01 59.61 8.14
C SER A 883 23.75 60.93 8.50
N PRO A 884 23.18 61.94 9.22
CA PRO A 884 22.48 61.85 10.54
C PRO A 884 21.23 62.78 10.66
N ASP A 885 20.17 62.52 11.45
CA ASP A 885 19.90 62.64 12.91
C ASP A 885 18.68 63.58 13.14
N GLU A 886 18.05 63.41 14.31
CA GLU A 886 17.03 64.28 14.99
C GLU A 886 15.56 64.21 14.48
N ASP A 887 14.50 64.14 15.29
CA ASP A 887 14.34 64.27 16.75
C ASP A 887 12.98 63.67 17.24
N VAL A 888 12.86 63.49 18.55
CA VAL A 888 11.89 62.70 19.32
C VAL A 888 10.67 63.50 19.82
N SER A 889 9.49 62.86 19.95
CA SER A 889 8.56 62.89 21.13
C SER A 889 7.17 62.32 20.77
N TYR A 890 6.27 61.82 21.63
CA TYR A 890 6.22 60.97 22.84
C TYR A 890 4.76 61.07 23.38
N ARG A 891 4.06 59.91 23.54
CA ARG A 891 3.03 59.58 24.59
C ARG A 891 1.68 60.35 24.64
N ASN A 892 0.56 59.85 25.19
CA ASN A 892 0.12 58.81 26.14
C ASN A 892 -1.38 58.47 25.82
N ALA A 893 -1.94 57.24 25.87
CA ALA A 893 -2.19 56.24 26.95
C ALA A 893 -3.47 56.45 27.82
N GLY A 894 -4.28 55.38 27.93
CA GLY A 894 -5.35 55.12 28.92
C GLY A 894 -6.75 54.88 28.29
N GLY A 895 -7.59 53.88 28.62
CA GLY A 895 -7.68 52.82 29.63
C GLY A 895 -9.08 52.15 29.52
N ALA A 896 -9.25 50.93 30.03
CA ALA A 896 -10.41 50.02 29.85
C ALA A 896 -11.56 50.15 30.88
N CYS A 897 -12.76 49.56 30.63
CA CYS A 897 -13.62 48.81 31.60
C CYS A 897 -15.05 48.37 31.09
N SER A 898 -15.32 47.05 31.15
CA SER A 898 -16.49 46.26 31.64
C SER A 898 -18.01 46.64 31.53
N ALA A 899 -18.79 45.66 31.00
CA ALA A 899 -20.08 45.00 31.41
C ALA A 899 -21.38 45.77 31.77
N CYS A 900 -22.56 45.31 31.24
CA CYS A 900 -23.82 44.98 31.95
C CYS A 900 -25.04 44.59 31.06
N LEU A 901 -26.02 43.91 31.70
CA LEU A 901 -27.21 43.17 31.22
C LEU A 901 -28.50 43.97 30.91
N ALA A 902 -29.36 43.34 30.09
CA ALA A 902 -30.83 43.21 30.11
C ALA A 902 -31.80 44.41 30.00
N SER A 903 -32.83 44.27 29.14
CA SER A 903 -34.25 44.54 29.46
C SER A 903 -35.20 44.07 28.34
N ALA A 904 -36.39 43.63 28.76
CA ALA A 904 -37.49 43.09 27.96
C ALA A 904 -38.64 44.11 27.80
N VAL A 905 -39.75 43.63 27.21
CA VAL A 905 -41.17 44.08 27.26
C VAL A 905 -41.69 44.86 26.04
N THR A 906 -42.57 44.25 25.24
CA THR A 906 -44.03 44.58 25.11
C THR A 906 -44.66 43.89 23.88
N ALA A 907 -45.81 43.23 24.10
CA ALA A 907 -46.81 42.84 23.08
C ALA A 907 -47.92 43.92 23.04
N PRO A 908 -48.92 43.95 22.09
CA PRO A 908 -50.02 42.97 22.04
C PRO A 908 -50.65 42.80 20.60
N PRO A 909 -51.95 42.42 20.37
CA PRO A 909 -52.34 41.22 19.60
C PRO A 909 -53.26 41.52 18.37
N ILE A 910 -53.81 40.50 17.69
CA ILE A 910 -55.26 40.35 17.29
C ILE A 910 -55.50 39.32 16.15
N THR A 911 -56.24 38.25 16.51
CA THR A 911 -57.28 37.43 15.82
C THR A 911 -57.09 36.72 14.45
N THR A 912 -57.12 35.38 14.51
CA THR A 912 -58.06 34.40 13.88
C THR A 912 -58.83 34.76 12.60
N THR A 913 -58.80 33.89 11.58
CA THR A 913 -59.87 32.88 11.28
C THR A 913 -59.60 31.97 10.05
N THR A 914 -59.93 30.68 10.23
CA THR A 914 -60.56 29.69 9.31
C THR A 914 -59.87 29.15 8.05
N THR A 915 -59.39 27.90 8.20
CA THR A 915 -59.72 26.64 7.48
C THR A 915 -60.56 26.60 6.19
N THR A 916 -60.11 25.70 5.29
CA THR A 916 -60.83 24.77 4.36
C THR A 916 -61.53 25.41 3.13
N THR A 917 -61.48 24.90 1.90
CA THR A 917 -61.19 23.57 1.30
C THR A 917 -61.28 23.71 -0.24
N VAL A 918 -60.57 22.84 -0.98
CA VAL A 918 -60.88 22.33 -2.35
C VAL A 918 -60.82 23.39 -3.48
N SER A 919 -60.02 23.25 -4.55
CA SER A 919 -59.83 22.11 -5.46
C SER A 919 -58.41 22.06 -6.02
#